data_AF-A0A9D5HTM2-F1
#
_entry.id   AF-A0A9D5HTM2-F1
#
_cell.length_a   1.000
_cell.length_b   1.000
_cell.length_c   1.000
_cell.angle_alpha   90.00
_cell.angle_beta   90.00
_cell.angle_gamma   90.00
#
_symmetry.space_group_name_H-M   'P 1'
#
loop_
_entity.id
_entity.type
_entity.pdbx_description
1 polymer ?
#
loop_
_entity_poly.entity_id
_entity_poly.type
_entity_poly.pdbx_seq_one_letter_code
_entity_poly.pdbx_strand_id
1 'polypeptide(L)'
;MAAEKWLFPLLSAVFVSLLLFFSAISGLTASSSLLPTAPDLLRGPLHIPSFAFYLSGSRGDASRLLRLLLAVYHPRNHYLLHLSYEAPASERAYLAVAARSAIPAIRALGNVDVLGHGDATTYMGSSGLAATLHAASVMLRLNGEWDWLVTLDAADYPLVTQDDLIHVFSSVPRDLNFIDHTSDLGWKESGRVQPIIVDPGLYLARRTKIFHATNNRDTPDAFKFFTGSPWSILSRSFLEYCIMGWDNLPRTLLMYFTNVQLSEEGYFHSVLCNAPDFQNKTVNSDLRFLLWDNPPQMEPQFLNVTHYHEISESGVPFARRFKKDDAVLDKIDENLLRRGYYHPVPGAWCSGRCRWWSDPCSRWNNANIVKPSPRAEKLKELITNLVDDWKSQRSSCKICTNELESDVLVEIGEMSFHLHKFPLLNKSGLLQKMISEFHSDEGKGCVLQLHDIPGGAKAFELVAKFCYDVRMELNAFNVVYLRCAAEYLRMTEDYVGGNLIVQTENFLDEVFGSWKDSIKALEKCEDVLPFAEELHIVNRCINSLAMKACADPSLFGWPMAGRCSMKSPGGTALWNGICTEEREASVGADWWYEDVSFLSLPLYKRLILAMESKGMKPEIIAGSVMFYAKRYLPGLSRNSSFRENTNRIAPNAAVSAPSESDQRELLEEIVAMLPMKKGVTSAKFLLGLLRTAMILHASPSSRENLEKRIGLQLEEAALEDLLIPNLGYSVETLYDIDCVQRILDHFMSAEQPSAPTSPGIVDEGQLMGSNPSLKPMTMVAKLIDGYLAEVAPDVTLKLPKFQGLAAVIPDYSRPLDDGIYRAIDIYLKSHPWLTDSEREQLCRLMNCQKLSLEACTHAAQNERLPLRVVVQVLFFEQLRLRTSIASWFFVSENMENPHAPHGNLMLQKNTDGEITQELQEDDLLLSTDQMRQRVSELEKECSSMKQEIQKLGKPKNSWSFFSKKFGFGSKSQHQ
;
A
#
# COMPACT_ATOMS: atom_id res chain seq x y z
N MET A 1 -27.57 -29.33 -84.80
CA MET A 1 -26.93 -29.40 -83.47
C MET A 1 -25.82 -28.36 -83.34
N ALA A 2 -26.16 -27.06 -83.30
CA ALA A 2 -25.18 -25.98 -83.12
C ALA A 2 -25.58 -24.95 -82.05
N ALA A 3 -26.73 -25.12 -81.39
CA ALA A 3 -27.26 -24.17 -80.41
C ALA A 3 -26.87 -24.48 -78.95
N GLU A 4 -26.39 -25.68 -78.63
CA GLU A 4 -26.06 -26.06 -77.24
C GLU A 4 -24.62 -25.71 -76.80
N LYS A 5 -23.71 -25.41 -77.74
CA LYS A 5 -22.30 -25.13 -77.40
C LYS A 5 -22.07 -23.74 -76.79
N TRP A 6 -23.06 -22.85 -76.85
CA TRP A 6 -22.93 -21.48 -76.33
C TRP A 6 -23.79 -21.21 -75.09
N LEU A 7 -24.65 -22.14 -74.66
CA LEU A 7 -25.54 -21.91 -73.53
C LEU A 7 -24.78 -21.81 -72.19
N PHE A 8 -23.82 -22.72 -71.97
CA PHE A 8 -23.00 -22.76 -70.77
C PHE A 8 -22.06 -21.56 -70.58
N PRO A 9 -21.27 -21.14 -71.60
CA PRO A 9 -20.44 -19.95 -71.46
C PRO A 9 -21.28 -18.67 -71.33
N LEU A 10 -22.48 -18.61 -71.91
CA LEU A 10 -23.36 -17.45 -71.81
C LEU A 10 -24.07 -17.38 -70.44
N LEU A 11 -24.48 -18.51 -69.87
CA LEU A 11 -24.95 -18.60 -68.47
C LEU A 11 -23.83 -18.27 -67.46
N SER A 12 -22.62 -18.75 -67.71
CA SER A 12 -21.43 -18.41 -66.91
C SER A 12 -21.13 -16.91 -66.97
N ALA A 13 -21.15 -16.32 -68.17
CA ALA A 13 -20.90 -14.89 -68.35
C ALA A 13 -22.00 -14.04 -67.69
N VAL A 14 -23.27 -14.45 -67.78
CA VAL A 14 -24.38 -13.78 -67.09
C VAL A 14 -24.25 -13.91 -65.57
N PHE A 15 -23.85 -15.08 -65.06
CA PHE A 15 -23.64 -15.30 -63.62
C PHE A 15 -22.47 -14.49 -63.07
N VAL A 16 -21.35 -14.45 -63.78
CA VAL A 16 -20.19 -13.61 -63.42
C VAL A 16 -20.53 -12.12 -63.54
N SER A 17 -21.30 -11.72 -64.56
CA SER A 17 -21.75 -10.35 -64.71
C SER A 17 -22.77 -9.95 -63.64
N LEU A 18 -23.61 -10.87 -63.16
CA LEU A 18 -24.50 -10.65 -62.01
C LEU A 18 -23.70 -10.57 -60.70
N LEU A 19 -22.68 -11.41 -60.53
CA LEU A 19 -21.77 -11.33 -59.38
C LEU A 19 -21.01 -10.02 -59.34
N LEU A 20 -20.51 -9.55 -60.49
CA LEU A 20 -19.84 -8.26 -60.62
C LEU A 20 -20.82 -7.09 -60.50
N PHE A 21 -22.07 -7.24 -60.93
CA PHE A 21 -23.12 -6.24 -60.73
C PHE A 21 -23.54 -6.16 -59.26
N PHE A 22 -23.68 -7.30 -58.55
CA PHE A 22 -23.90 -7.32 -57.12
C PHE A 22 -22.68 -6.83 -56.33
N SER A 23 -21.46 -7.12 -56.77
CA SER A 23 -20.24 -6.56 -56.15
C SER A 23 -20.10 -5.06 -56.43
N ALA A 24 -20.53 -4.58 -57.60
CA ALA A 24 -20.57 -3.16 -57.93
C ALA A 24 -21.68 -2.42 -57.16
N ILE A 25 -22.85 -3.04 -56.94
CA ILE A 25 -23.89 -2.50 -56.03
C ILE A 25 -23.38 -2.48 -54.58
N SER A 26 -22.67 -3.53 -54.16
CA SER A 26 -22.01 -3.58 -52.85
C SER A 26 -20.93 -2.49 -52.70
N GLY A 27 -20.21 -2.20 -53.80
CA GLY A 27 -19.19 -1.14 -53.89
C GLY A 27 -19.75 0.28 -54.04
N LEU A 28 -20.96 0.44 -54.59
CA LEU A 28 -21.64 1.73 -54.78
C LEU A 28 -22.50 2.14 -53.57
N THR A 29 -22.72 1.26 -52.60
CA THR A 29 -23.24 1.62 -51.26
C THR A 29 -22.16 2.00 -50.25
N ALA A 30 -20.88 1.93 -50.62
CA ALA A 30 -19.79 2.49 -49.84
C ALA A 30 -19.54 3.97 -50.19
N SER A 31 -20.63 4.76 -50.30
CA SER A 31 -20.49 6.19 -50.05
C SER A 31 -20.29 6.32 -48.55
N SER A 32 -19.09 6.73 -48.15
CA SER A 32 -18.75 7.14 -46.79
C SER A 32 -19.63 8.33 -46.39
N SER A 33 -20.90 8.08 -46.05
CA SER A 33 -21.60 8.96 -45.13
C SER A 33 -20.87 8.79 -43.81
N LEU A 34 -20.13 9.83 -43.41
CA LEU A 34 -19.67 10.03 -42.05
C LEU A 34 -20.78 9.54 -41.11
N LEU A 35 -20.57 8.38 -40.46
CA LEU A 35 -21.37 8.01 -39.31
C LEU A 35 -21.31 9.22 -38.37
N PRO A 36 -22.44 9.77 -37.91
CA PRO A 36 -22.39 10.87 -36.97
C PRO A 36 -21.49 10.43 -35.81
N THR A 37 -20.42 11.20 -35.57
CA THR A 37 -19.69 11.18 -34.30
C THR A 37 -20.72 11.15 -33.19
N ALA A 38 -20.52 10.28 -32.19
CA ALA A 38 -21.49 10.09 -31.11
C ALA A 38 -21.96 11.47 -30.62
N PRO A 39 -23.28 11.76 -30.65
CA PRO A 39 -23.77 13.07 -30.25
C PRO A 39 -23.41 13.28 -28.78
N ASP A 40 -23.12 14.52 -28.41
CA ASP A 40 -22.94 14.90 -27.02
C ASP A 40 -24.21 14.50 -26.23
N LEU A 41 -24.13 13.37 -25.54
CA LEU A 41 -25.17 12.92 -24.63
C LEU A 41 -25.14 13.86 -23.44
N LEU A 42 -26.10 14.77 -23.40
CA LEU A 42 -26.22 15.71 -22.29
C LEU A 42 -26.69 14.94 -21.05
N ARG A 43 -25.86 14.97 -20.01
CA ARG A 43 -26.01 14.20 -18.76
C ARG A 43 -25.94 15.15 -17.57
N GLY A 44 -26.56 14.77 -16.47
CA GLY A 44 -26.70 15.59 -15.27
C GLY A 44 -28.15 15.99 -14.94
N PRO A 45 -28.36 16.68 -13.80
CA PRO A 45 -29.67 16.91 -13.19
C PRO A 45 -30.62 17.77 -14.03
N LEU A 46 -30.08 18.60 -14.94
CA LEU A 46 -30.85 19.50 -15.81
C LEU A 46 -31.29 18.85 -17.14
N HIS A 47 -30.92 17.59 -17.38
CA HIS A 47 -31.24 16.85 -18.60
C HIS A 47 -32.23 15.72 -18.33
N ILE A 48 -32.74 15.06 -19.37
CA ILE A 48 -33.62 13.89 -19.18
C ILE A 48 -32.87 12.73 -18.50
N PRO A 49 -33.57 11.88 -17.72
CA PRO A 49 -32.90 10.86 -16.92
C PRO A 49 -32.25 9.75 -17.77
N SER A 50 -31.35 8.99 -17.14
CA SER A 50 -30.75 7.78 -17.68
C SER A 50 -30.88 6.62 -16.70
N PHE A 51 -31.21 5.43 -17.22
CA PHE A 51 -31.36 4.22 -16.44
C PHE A 51 -30.21 3.26 -16.67
N ALA A 52 -29.80 2.57 -15.61
CA ALA A 52 -28.95 1.39 -15.67
C ALA A 52 -29.81 0.14 -15.50
N PHE A 53 -29.78 -0.78 -16.46
CA PHE A 53 -30.55 -2.02 -16.46
C PHE A 53 -29.64 -3.21 -16.19
N TYR A 54 -29.87 -3.88 -15.07
CA TYR A 54 -29.25 -5.16 -14.76
C TYR A 54 -30.17 -6.27 -15.24
N LEU A 55 -29.80 -6.96 -16.31
CA LEU A 55 -30.60 -8.00 -16.95
C LEU A 55 -30.02 -9.39 -16.63
N SER A 56 -30.69 -10.15 -15.78
CA SER A 56 -30.18 -11.43 -15.27
C SER A 56 -30.92 -12.65 -15.84
N GLY A 57 -30.20 -13.75 -16.06
CA GLY A 57 -30.77 -14.98 -16.59
C GLY A 57 -30.01 -16.24 -16.18
N SER A 58 -30.62 -17.38 -16.45
CA SER A 58 -30.06 -18.70 -16.18
C SER A 58 -29.63 -19.40 -17.48
N ARG A 59 -29.20 -20.67 -17.37
CA ARG A 59 -28.82 -21.47 -18.52
C ARG A 59 -29.97 -21.57 -19.53
N GLY A 60 -29.72 -21.22 -20.79
CA GLY A 60 -30.71 -21.26 -21.88
C GLY A 60 -31.55 -19.99 -22.05
N ASP A 61 -31.30 -18.95 -21.24
CA ASP A 61 -32.00 -17.67 -21.30
C ASP A 61 -31.33 -16.63 -22.20
N ALA A 62 -30.19 -16.93 -22.86
CA ALA A 62 -29.50 -15.94 -23.70
C ALA A 62 -30.40 -15.31 -24.78
N SER A 63 -31.27 -16.08 -25.43
CA SER A 63 -32.22 -15.54 -26.42
C SER A 63 -33.29 -14.65 -25.79
N ARG A 64 -33.73 -14.97 -24.58
CA ARG A 64 -34.73 -14.18 -23.83
C ARG A 64 -34.13 -12.86 -23.37
N LEU A 65 -32.90 -12.90 -22.84
CA LEU A 65 -32.16 -11.69 -22.48
C LEU A 65 -31.91 -10.79 -23.68
N LEU A 66 -31.59 -11.36 -24.85
CA LEU A 66 -31.45 -10.57 -26.07
C LEU A 66 -32.80 -9.91 -26.48
N ARG A 67 -33.91 -10.65 -26.44
CA ARG A 67 -35.25 -10.11 -26.72
C ARG A 67 -35.63 -9.00 -25.74
N LEU A 68 -35.36 -9.20 -24.45
CA LEU A 68 -35.61 -8.24 -23.37
C LEU A 68 -34.74 -7.00 -23.53
N LEU A 69 -33.44 -7.16 -23.77
CA LEU A 69 -32.51 -6.06 -24.04
C LEU A 69 -33.07 -5.17 -25.16
N LEU A 70 -33.47 -5.76 -26.28
CA LEU A 70 -34.05 -5.01 -27.40
C LEU A 70 -35.38 -4.33 -27.02
N ALA A 71 -36.17 -4.93 -26.12
CA ALA A 71 -37.41 -4.34 -25.59
C ALA A 71 -37.14 -3.08 -24.76
N VAL A 72 -36.08 -3.10 -23.97
CA VAL A 72 -35.73 -1.99 -23.07
C VAL A 72 -34.63 -1.09 -23.62
N TYR A 73 -34.15 -1.31 -24.84
CA TYR A 73 -32.98 -0.59 -25.38
C TYR A 73 -33.29 0.87 -25.71
N HIS A 74 -32.44 1.76 -25.21
CA HIS A 74 -32.39 3.16 -25.54
C HIS A 74 -30.92 3.64 -25.49
N PRO A 75 -30.44 4.43 -26.47
CA PRO A 75 -29.06 4.92 -26.54
C PRO A 75 -28.52 5.64 -25.29
N ARG A 76 -29.41 6.23 -24.47
CA ARG A 76 -29.03 6.94 -23.22
C ARG A 76 -28.79 6.03 -22.03
N ASN A 77 -29.38 4.85 -22.04
CA ASN A 77 -29.39 3.95 -20.90
C ASN A 77 -28.17 3.02 -20.96
N HIS A 78 -27.83 2.42 -19.83
CA HIS A 78 -26.74 1.48 -19.66
C HIS A 78 -27.27 0.10 -19.34
N TYR A 79 -26.64 -0.94 -19.89
CA TYR A 79 -27.13 -2.31 -19.77
C TYR A 79 -25.99 -3.24 -19.36
N LEU A 80 -26.22 -4.03 -18.32
CA LEU A 80 -25.33 -5.12 -17.92
C LEU A 80 -26.12 -6.42 -17.96
N LEU A 81 -25.75 -7.31 -18.86
CA LEU A 81 -26.37 -8.62 -19.00
C LEU A 81 -25.56 -9.64 -18.20
N HIS A 82 -26.25 -10.44 -17.42
CA HIS A 82 -25.67 -11.48 -16.58
C HIS A 82 -26.35 -12.81 -16.83
N LEU A 83 -25.54 -13.82 -17.09
CA LEU A 83 -25.98 -15.21 -17.06
C LEU A 83 -25.30 -15.87 -15.87
N SER A 84 -26.09 -16.52 -15.01
CA SER A 84 -25.60 -17.24 -13.84
C SER A 84 -24.54 -18.29 -14.20
N TYR A 85 -23.81 -18.77 -13.18
CA TYR A 85 -22.78 -19.79 -13.33
C TYR A 85 -23.23 -21.06 -14.06
N GLU A 86 -24.53 -21.39 -14.02
CA GLU A 86 -25.10 -22.54 -14.72
C GLU A 86 -25.00 -22.43 -16.25
N ALA A 87 -24.89 -21.22 -16.79
CA ALA A 87 -24.75 -20.98 -18.21
C ALA A 87 -23.29 -21.20 -18.68
N PRO A 88 -23.08 -22.02 -19.73
CA PRO A 88 -21.74 -22.28 -20.25
C PRO A 88 -21.10 -21.00 -20.80
N ALA A 89 -19.76 -20.95 -20.77
CA ALA A 89 -19.01 -19.81 -21.30
C ALA A 89 -19.32 -19.53 -22.79
N SER A 90 -19.65 -20.56 -23.57
CA SER A 90 -20.09 -20.42 -24.96
C SER A 90 -21.42 -19.66 -25.11
N GLU A 91 -22.36 -19.86 -24.19
CA GLU A 91 -23.65 -19.15 -24.20
C GLU A 91 -23.45 -17.67 -23.82
N ARG A 92 -22.60 -17.38 -22.83
CA ARG A 92 -22.19 -16.01 -22.48
C ARG A 92 -21.50 -15.30 -23.64
N ALA A 93 -20.56 -15.98 -24.32
CA ALA A 93 -19.88 -15.45 -25.49
C ALA A 93 -20.85 -15.20 -26.65
N TYR A 94 -21.79 -16.12 -26.89
CA TYR A 94 -22.86 -15.94 -27.87
C TYR A 94 -23.70 -14.71 -27.55
N LEU A 95 -24.15 -14.54 -26.30
CA LEU A 95 -24.93 -13.38 -25.88
C LEU A 95 -24.18 -12.06 -26.11
N ALA A 96 -22.89 -12.02 -25.77
CA ALA A 96 -22.03 -10.85 -25.99
C ALA A 96 -21.91 -10.47 -27.47
N VAL A 97 -21.68 -11.46 -28.35
CA VAL A 97 -21.60 -11.24 -29.80
C VAL A 97 -22.97 -10.81 -30.34
N ALA A 98 -24.03 -11.51 -29.95
CA ALA A 98 -25.39 -11.23 -30.41
C ALA A 98 -25.83 -9.81 -30.01
N ALA A 99 -25.67 -9.43 -28.74
CA ALA A 99 -26.01 -8.09 -28.26
C ALA A 99 -25.22 -6.98 -28.98
N ARG A 100 -23.90 -7.13 -29.14
CA ARG A 100 -23.05 -6.14 -29.83
C ARG A 100 -23.36 -6.01 -31.32
N SER A 101 -23.87 -7.08 -31.93
CA SER A 101 -24.24 -7.13 -33.34
C SER A 101 -25.69 -6.75 -33.62
N ALA A 102 -26.55 -6.65 -32.60
CA ALA A 102 -27.98 -6.53 -32.78
C ALA A 102 -28.40 -5.22 -33.47
N ILE A 103 -27.81 -4.08 -33.09
CA ILE A 103 -28.12 -2.75 -33.64
C ILE A 103 -26.84 -1.92 -33.80
N PRO A 104 -26.67 -1.13 -34.88
CA PRO A 104 -25.51 -0.26 -35.06
C PRO A 104 -25.26 0.71 -33.89
N ALA A 105 -26.32 1.20 -33.24
CA ALA A 105 -26.23 2.10 -32.10
C ALA A 105 -25.50 1.47 -30.90
N ILE A 106 -25.75 0.18 -30.60
CA ILE A 106 -25.09 -0.53 -29.49
C ILE A 106 -23.58 -0.56 -29.72
N ARG A 107 -23.17 -0.88 -30.96
CA ARG A 107 -21.75 -0.93 -31.33
C ARG A 107 -21.07 0.44 -31.27
N ALA A 108 -21.79 1.49 -31.66
CA ALA A 108 -21.26 2.85 -31.70
C ALA A 108 -21.14 3.47 -30.31
N LEU A 109 -22.09 3.23 -29.42
CA LEU A 109 -22.15 3.84 -28.09
C LEU A 109 -21.49 3.00 -26.99
N GLY A 110 -21.36 1.68 -27.20
CA GLY A 110 -20.74 0.79 -26.22
C GLY A 110 -21.47 0.77 -24.88
N ASN A 111 -22.79 0.94 -24.86
CA ASN A 111 -23.61 1.07 -23.65
C ASN A 111 -24.22 -0.26 -23.17
N VAL A 112 -23.79 -1.39 -23.73
CA VAL A 112 -24.25 -2.73 -23.39
C VAL A 112 -23.06 -3.64 -23.12
N ASP A 113 -22.98 -4.16 -21.90
CA ASP A 113 -21.92 -5.05 -21.43
C ASP A 113 -22.51 -6.41 -21.01
N VAL A 114 -21.71 -7.47 -21.15
CA VAL A 114 -22.07 -8.82 -20.71
C VAL A 114 -21.04 -9.30 -19.69
N LEU A 115 -21.50 -9.74 -18.53
CA LEU A 115 -20.62 -10.15 -17.44
C LEU A 115 -19.89 -11.45 -17.81
N GLY A 116 -18.55 -11.38 -17.80
CA GLY A 116 -17.71 -12.43 -18.35
C GLY A 116 -17.73 -13.73 -17.55
N HIS A 117 -17.92 -13.66 -16.23
CA HIS A 117 -17.97 -14.82 -15.31
C HIS A 117 -19.35 -14.91 -14.66
N GLY A 118 -20.05 -16.03 -14.77
CA GLY A 118 -21.36 -16.16 -14.13
C GLY A 118 -21.23 -16.31 -12.62
N ASP A 119 -22.01 -15.54 -11.86
CA ASP A 119 -22.12 -15.71 -10.41
C ASP A 119 -23.02 -16.91 -10.09
N ALA A 120 -22.67 -17.65 -9.03
CA ALA A 120 -23.54 -18.71 -8.54
C ALA A 120 -24.68 -18.06 -7.74
N THR A 121 -25.91 -18.16 -8.23
CA THR A 121 -27.09 -17.59 -7.56
C THR A 121 -27.98 -18.69 -7.00
N THR A 122 -28.40 -18.54 -5.76
CA THR A 122 -29.40 -19.40 -5.12
C THR A 122 -30.60 -18.54 -4.78
N TYR A 123 -31.80 -18.99 -5.19
CA TYR A 123 -33.03 -18.20 -5.07
C TYR A 123 -33.36 -17.84 -3.61
N MET A 124 -33.13 -18.76 -2.67
CA MET A 124 -33.44 -18.55 -1.24
C MET A 124 -32.28 -17.94 -0.44
N GLY A 125 -31.08 -17.86 -1.01
CA GLY A 125 -29.86 -17.46 -0.32
C GLY A 125 -29.43 -16.03 -0.61
N SER A 126 -28.32 -15.61 0.01
CA SER A 126 -27.75 -14.27 -0.11
C SER A 126 -26.90 -14.05 -1.36
N SER A 127 -26.63 -15.10 -2.14
CA SER A 127 -25.84 -15.03 -3.36
C SER A 127 -26.53 -14.23 -4.48
N GLY A 128 -27.87 -14.21 -4.53
CA GLY A 128 -28.61 -13.27 -5.38
C GLY A 128 -28.26 -11.82 -5.04
N LEU A 129 -28.38 -11.47 -3.75
CA LEU A 129 -28.04 -10.14 -3.24
C LEU A 129 -26.59 -9.77 -3.57
N ALA A 130 -25.66 -10.71 -3.40
CA ALA A 130 -24.27 -10.51 -3.77
C ALA A 130 -24.08 -10.25 -5.28
N ALA A 131 -24.79 -10.99 -6.14
CA ALA A 131 -24.75 -10.76 -7.59
C ALA A 131 -25.32 -9.39 -7.97
N THR A 132 -26.42 -8.96 -7.34
CA THR A 132 -27.01 -7.62 -7.54
C THR A 132 -26.06 -6.50 -7.10
N LEU A 133 -25.42 -6.63 -5.92
CA LEU A 133 -24.41 -5.67 -5.44
C LEU A 133 -23.14 -5.67 -6.32
N HIS A 134 -22.71 -6.84 -6.79
CA HIS A 134 -21.59 -6.98 -7.72
C HIS A 134 -21.90 -6.26 -9.04
N ALA A 135 -23.07 -6.51 -9.63
CA ALA A 135 -23.53 -5.85 -10.84
C ALA A 135 -23.60 -4.32 -10.68
N ALA A 136 -24.17 -3.83 -9.58
CA ALA A 136 -24.21 -2.40 -9.26
C ALA A 136 -22.79 -1.81 -9.14
N SER A 137 -21.85 -2.52 -8.52
CA SER A 137 -20.45 -2.08 -8.40
C SER A 137 -19.74 -2.00 -9.76
N VAL A 138 -20.03 -2.94 -10.66
CA VAL A 138 -19.51 -2.93 -12.04
C VAL A 138 -20.08 -1.73 -12.79
N MET A 139 -21.39 -1.49 -12.71
CA MET A 139 -22.02 -0.34 -13.38
C MET A 139 -21.54 1.03 -12.87
N LEU A 140 -21.28 1.16 -11.57
CA LEU A 140 -20.68 2.39 -11.01
C LEU A 140 -19.25 2.62 -11.53
N ARG A 141 -18.50 1.55 -11.80
CA ARG A 141 -17.13 1.62 -12.33
C ARG A 141 -17.05 1.86 -13.83
N LEU A 142 -17.92 1.20 -14.60
CA LEU A 142 -17.94 1.34 -16.06
C LEU A 142 -18.37 2.75 -16.45
N ASN A 143 -19.44 3.27 -15.83
CA ASN A 143 -20.08 4.52 -16.27
C ASN A 143 -20.51 5.44 -15.10
N GLY A 144 -20.04 6.69 -15.14
CA GLY A 144 -20.20 7.66 -14.05
C GLY A 144 -21.54 8.40 -13.94
N GLU A 145 -22.48 8.24 -14.88
CA GLU A 145 -23.63 9.17 -14.99
C GLU A 145 -24.94 8.48 -15.41
N TRP A 146 -25.59 7.78 -14.49
CA TRP A 146 -26.96 7.21 -14.58
C TRP A 146 -27.72 7.50 -13.29
N ASP A 147 -29.05 7.50 -13.30
CA ASP A 147 -29.86 7.98 -12.17
C ASP A 147 -30.46 6.85 -11.33
N TRP A 148 -30.99 5.81 -11.99
CA TRP A 148 -31.62 4.66 -11.33
C TRP A 148 -31.10 3.34 -11.90
N LEU A 149 -30.94 2.35 -11.02
CA LEU A 149 -30.74 0.95 -11.34
C LEU A 149 -32.09 0.22 -11.35
N VAL A 150 -32.39 -0.44 -12.47
CA VAL A 150 -33.57 -1.30 -12.65
C VAL A 150 -33.08 -2.74 -12.83
N THR A 151 -33.50 -3.64 -11.95
CA THR A 151 -33.10 -5.05 -11.96
C THR A 151 -34.17 -5.91 -12.64
N LEU A 152 -33.93 -6.46 -13.82
CA LEU A 152 -34.87 -7.35 -14.52
C LEU A 152 -34.26 -8.75 -14.70
N ASP A 153 -35.09 -9.77 -14.64
CA ASP A 153 -34.72 -11.14 -15.00
C ASP A 153 -35.30 -11.55 -16.37
N ALA A 154 -34.91 -12.72 -16.87
CA ALA A 154 -35.38 -13.23 -18.16
C ALA A 154 -36.91 -13.47 -18.24
N ALA A 155 -37.63 -13.45 -17.12
CA ALA A 155 -39.07 -13.62 -17.01
C ALA A 155 -39.85 -12.28 -16.87
N ASP A 156 -39.15 -11.16 -16.73
CA ASP A 156 -39.71 -9.81 -16.79
C ASP A 156 -39.90 -9.33 -18.23
N TYR A 157 -40.86 -8.41 -18.43
CA TYR A 157 -41.02 -7.72 -19.72
C TYR A 157 -41.58 -6.30 -19.55
N PRO A 158 -41.15 -5.31 -20.37
CA PRO A 158 -41.68 -3.96 -20.31
C PRO A 158 -43.07 -3.85 -20.93
N LEU A 159 -43.91 -2.99 -20.36
CA LEU A 159 -45.26 -2.65 -20.85
C LEU A 159 -45.37 -1.25 -21.46
N VAL A 160 -44.33 -0.44 -21.27
CA VAL A 160 -44.21 0.94 -21.77
C VAL A 160 -42.93 1.08 -22.60
N THR A 161 -42.92 2.07 -23.49
CA THR A 161 -41.71 2.35 -24.28
C THR A 161 -40.66 3.07 -23.43
N GLN A 162 -39.39 3.03 -23.84
CA GLN A 162 -38.32 3.73 -23.12
C GLN A 162 -38.49 5.25 -23.17
N ASP A 163 -38.99 5.79 -24.29
CA ASP A 163 -39.33 7.21 -24.40
C ASP A 163 -40.42 7.59 -23.38
N ASP A 164 -41.44 6.75 -23.18
CA ASP A 164 -42.49 6.97 -22.17
C ASP A 164 -41.90 6.96 -20.75
N LEU A 165 -41.07 5.96 -20.44
CA LEU A 165 -40.45 5.81 -19.13
C LEU A 165 -39.57 7.03 -18.80
N ILE A 166 -38.68 7.41 -19.72
CA ILE A 166 -37.78 8.57 -19.57
C ILE A 166 -38.60 9.86 -19.46
N HIS A 167 -39.67 10.00 -20.26
CA HIS A 167 -40.54 11.18 -20.20
C HIS A 167 -41.21 11.32 -18.83
N VAL A 168 -41.80 10.26 -18.29
CA VAL A 168 -42.49 10.33 -16.99
C VAL A 168 -41.50 10.51 -15.83
N PHE A 169 -40.38 9.78 -15.84
CA PHE A 169 -39.37 9.92 -14.78
C PHE A 169 -38.62 11.26 -14.82
N SER A 170 -38.75 12.05 -15.89
CA SER A 170 -38.20 13.41 -15.92
C SER A 170 -38.81 14.34 -14.87
N SER A 171 -40.04 14.06 -14.40
CA SER A 171 -40.70 14.80 -13.32
C SER A 171 -40.49 14.19 -11.93
N VAL A 172 -39.76 13.07 -11.82
CA VAL A 172 -39.52 12.37 -10.56
C VAL A 172 -38.19 12.82 -9.95
N PRO A 173 -38.14 13.14 -8.65
CA PRO A 173 -36.87 13.42 -7.97
C PRO A 173 -35.93 12.20 -8.02
N ARG A 174 -34.68 12.45 -8.45
CA ARG A 174 -33.69 11.40 -8.78
C ARG A 174 -33.17 10.61 -7.59
N ASP A 175 -33.39 11.09 -6.39
CA ASP A 175 -32.97 10.48 -5.15
C ASP A 175 -34.03 9.56 -4.52
N LEU A 176 -35.21 9.46 -5.14
CA LEU A 176 -36.24 8.50 -4.71
C LEU A 176 -35.93 7.07 -5.14
N ASN A 177 -36.28 6.14 -4.26
CA ASN A 177 -36.16 4.70 -4.44
C ASN A 177 -37.56 4.10 -4.43
N PHE A 178 -37.87 3.27 -5.42
CA PHE A 178 -39.16 2.58 -5.53
C PHE A 178 -38.99 1.16 -5.00
N ILE A 179 -39.48 0.94 -3.79
CA ILE A 179 -39.41 -0.32 -3.05
C ILE A 179 -40.74 -0.58 -2.35
N ASP A 180 -41.38 -1.71 -2.66
CA ASP A 180 -42.49 -2.20 -1.84
C ASP A 180 -41.92 -2.66 -0.49
N HIS A 181 -42.43 -2.15 0.63
CA HIS A 181 -41.91 -2.48 1.95
C HIS A 181 -43.00 -2.48 3.03
N THR A 182 -42.79 -3.35 4.02
CA THR A 182 -43.54 -3.40 5.27
C THR A 182 -42.60 -3.71 6.44
N SER A 183 -42.94 -3.22 7.62
CA SER A 183 -42.31 -3.64 8.88
C SER A 183 -43.19 -4.57 9.71
N ASP A 184 -44.40 -4.87 9.23
CA ASP A 184 -45.23 -5.91 9.82
C ASP A 184 -44.79 -7.27 9.26
N LEU A 185 -44.03 -8.00 10.08
CA LEU A 185 -43.43 -9.26 9.67
C LEU A 185 -44.40 -10.43 9.78
N GLY A 186 -45.33 -10.40 10.74
CA GLY A 186 -46.26 -11.49 11.01
C GLY A 186 -45.57 -12.87 11.02
N TRP A 187 -46.07 -13.81 10.22
CA TRP A 187 -45.50 -15.16 10.09
C TRP A 187 -44.07 -15.18 9.50
N LYS A 188 -43.64 -14.13 8.79
CA LYS A 188 -42.30 -14.04 8.19
C LYS A 188 -41.21 -13.92 9.25
N GLU A 189 -41.53 -13.42 10.44
CA GLU A 189 -40.59 -13.31 11.55
C GLU A 189 -40.02 -14.69 11.93
N SER A 190 -40.90 -15.63 12.30
CA SER A 190 -40.52 -16.99 12.67
C SER A 190 -40.15 -17.86 11.47
N GLY A 191 -40.68 -17.56 10.29
CA GLY A 191 -40.47 -18.36 9.07
C GLY A 191 -39.23 -17.98 8.25
N ARG A 192 -38.74 -16.73 8.32
CA ARG A 192 -37.67 -16.22 7.43
C ARG A 192 -36.57 -15.44 8.14
N VAL A 193 -36.88 -14.73 9.23
CA VAL A 193 -35.92 -13.84 9.92
C VAL A 193 -35.15 -14.56 11.03
N GLN A 194 -35.89 -15.26 11.90
CA GLN A 194 -35.34 -16.03 13.02
C GLN A 194 -34.55 -17.28 12.56
N PRO A 195 -34.94 -18.01 11.50
CA PRO A 195 -34.14 -19.13 11.00
C PRO A 195 -32.81 -18.66 10.41
N ILE A 196 -31.71 -19.30 10.80
CA ILE A 196 -30.39 -19.04 10.24
C ILE A 196 -30.16 -19.96 9.05
N ILE A 197 -29.83 -19.37 7.90
CA ILE A 197 -29.45 -20.13 6.70
C ILE A 197 -27.98 -19.92 6.34
N VAL A 198 -27.38 -20.91 5.70
CA VAL A 198 -26.07 -20.80 5.06
C VAL A 198 -26.25 -21.03 3.57
N ASP A 199 -25.89 -20.01 2.79
CA ASP A 199 -25.90 -20.09 1.34
C ASP A 199 -24.56 -20.64 0.82
N PRO A 200 -24.52 -21.88 0.33
CA PRO A 200 -23.29 -22.42 -0.25
C PRO A 200 -22.91 -21.75 -1.57
N GLY A 201 -23.80 -21.01 -2.24
CA GLY A 201 -23.50 -20.27 -3.47
C GLY A 201 -22.35 -19.27 -3.30
N LEU A 202 -22.15 -18.76 -2.08
CA LEU A 202 -21.05 -17.84 -1.76
C LEU A 202 -19.68 -18.52 -1.58
N TYR A 203 -19.65 -19.81 -1.19
CA TYR A 203 -18.41 -20.49 -0.77
C TYR A 203 -18.09 -21.77 -1.58
N LEU A 204 -19.09 -22.37 -2.23
CA LEU A 204 -19.02 -23.64 -2.95
C LEU A 204 -19.80 -23.49 -4.27
N ALA A 205 -19.10 -23.14 -5.34
CA ALA A 205 -19.64 -22.73 -6.67
C ALA A 205 -20.48 -23.78 -7.44
N ARG A 206 -21.05 -24.81 -6.80
CA ARG A 206 -21.84 -25.88 -7.45
C ARG A 206 -23.03 -26.39 -6.62
N ARG A 207 -23.31 -25.82 -5.44
CA ARG A 207 -24.45 -26.23 -4.61
C ARG A 207 -25.50 -25.11 -4.60
N THR A 208 -26.71 -25.44 -5.04
CA THR A 208 -27.84 -24.50 -5.12
C THR A 208 -28.83 -24.61 -3.96
N LYS A 209 -28.66 -25.62 -3.09
CA LYS A 209 -29.53 -25.84 -1.93
C LYS A 209 -28.95 -25.20 -0.68
N ILE A 210 -29.70 -24.27 -0.07
CA ILE A 210 -29.35 -23.64 1.20
C ILE A 210 -29.36 -24.65 2.35
N PHE A 211 -28.53 -24.42 3.36
CA PHE A 211 -28.51 -25.19 4.61
C PHE A 211 -29.22 -24.41 5.70
N HIS A 212 -30.11 -25.07 6.45
CA HIS A 212 -30.72 -24.50 7.65
C HIS A 212 -29.91 -24.90 8.87
N ALA A 213 -29.62 -23.94 9.75
CA ALA A 213 -29.09 -24.23 11.06
C ALA A 213 -30.15 -24.89 11.95
N THR A 214 -29.71 -25.64 12.95
CA THR A 214 -30.62 -26.30 13.92
C THR A 214 -31.25 -25.32 14.90
N ASN A 215 -30.56 -24.20 15.19
CA ASN A 215 -31.02 -23.17 16.11
C ASN A 215 -31.50 -21.94 15.36
N ASN A 216 -32.49 -21.26 15.94
CA ASN A 216 -32.96 -19.95 15.49
C ASN A 216 -32.28 -18.84 16.29
N ARG A 217 -32.17 -17.64 15.69
CA ARG A 217 -31.81 -16.41 16.38
C ARG A 217 -33.05 -15.59 16.71
N ASP A 218 -32.92 -14.70 17.69
CA ASP A 218 -33.93 -13.68 17.95
C ASP A 218 -33.90 -12.59 16.86
N THR A 219 -35.01 -11.89 16.71
CA THR A 219 -35.07 -10.70 15.85
C THR A 219 -34.20 -9.58 16.46
N PRO A 220 -33.40 -8.88 15.65
CA PRO A 220 -32.46 -7.90 16.15
C PRO A 220 -33.16 -6.64 16.65
N ASP A 221 -32.81 -6.20 17.87
CA ASP A 221 -33.33 -4.95 18.46
C ASP A 221 -32.58 -3.70 17.99
N ALA A 222 -31.38 -3.87 17.42
CA ALA A 222 -30.49 -2.78 17.03
C ALA A 222 -30.97 -2.00 15.78
N PHE A 223 -31.85 -2.60 14.97
CA PHE A 223 -32.43 -1.98 13.79
C PHE A 223 -33.81 -2.60 13.53
N LYS A 224 -34.68 -1.85 12.86
CA LYS A 224 -36.00 -2.36 12.49
C LYS A 224 -35.89 -3.17 11.20
N PHE A 225 -36.31 -4.43 11.21
CA PHE A 225 -36.30 -5.26 10.02
C PHE A 225 -37.46 -4.87 9.10
N PHE A 226 -37.16 -4.58 7.84
CA PHE A 226 -38.15 -4.34 6.78
C PHE A 226 -38.04 -5.42 5.72
N THR A 227 -39.18 -5.80 5.16
CA THR A 227 -39.29 -6.78 4.07
C THR A 227 -40.27 -6.33 3.01
N GLY A 228 -40.11 -6.81 1.78
CA GLY A 228 -41.05 -6.56 0.71
C GLY A 228 -40.67 -7.28 -0.58
N SER A 229 -40.99 -6.66 -1.70
CA SER A 229 -40.69 -7.19 -3.03
C SER A 229 -39.18 -7.22 -3.29
N PRO A 230 -38.58 -8.30 -3.81
CA PRO A 230 -37.17 -8.31 -4.18
C PRO A 230 -36.89 -7.45 -5.43
N TRP A 231 -37.94 -6.98 -6.09
CA TRP A 231 -37.86 -6.16 -7.29
C TRP A 231 -37.92 -4.69 -6.92
N SER A 232 -36.84 -3.96 -7.20
CA SER A 232 -36.71 -2.55 -6.80
C SER A 232 -36.15 -1.68 -7.92
N ILE A 233 -36.50 -0.40 -7.91
CA ILE A 233 -35.80 0.64 -8.68
C ILE A 233 -35.03 1.52 -7.69
N LEU A 234 -33.71 1.39 -7.70
CA LEU A 234 -32.84 2.00 -6.70
C LEU A 234 -32.10 3.21 -7.29
N SER A 235 -32.09 4.33 -6.57
CA SER A 235 -31.31 5.51 -6.92
C SER A 235 -29.81 5.21 -6.88
N ARG A 236 -29.05 5.90 -7.73
CA ARG A 236 -27.59 5.81 -7.74
C ARG A 236 -26.98 6.16 -6.38
N SER A 237 -27.45 7.23 -5.75
CA SER A 237 -26.91 7.71 -4.46
C SER A 237 -27.06 6.68 -3.34
N PHE A 238 -28.18 5.95 -3.32
CA PHE A 238 -28.38 4.85 -2.38
C PHE A 238 -27.47 3.64 -2.64
N LEU A 239 -27.25 3.31 -3.91
CA LEU A 239 -26.32 2.22 -4.27
C LEU A 239 -24.86 2.58 -3.97
N GLU A 240 -24.47 3.83 -4.17
CA GLU A 240 -23.16 4.35 -3.74
C GLU A 240 -23.01 4.23 -2.22
N TYR A 241 -24.05 4.55 -1.44
CA TYR A 241 -24.06 4.33 0.02
C TYR A 241 -23.85 2.86 0.39
N CYS A 242 -24.59 1.94 -0.26
CA CYS A 242 -24.47 0.51 0.01
C CYS A 242 -23.09 -0.06 -0.35
N ILE A 243 -22.49 0.40 -1.45
CA ILE A 243 -21.23 -0.16 -1.98
C ILE A 243 -20.00 0.47 -1.32
N MET A 244 -19.99 1.79 -1.13
CA MET A 244 -18.87 2.49 -0.50
C MET A 244 -18.88 2.29 1.03
N GLY A 245 -20.08 2.18 1.63
CA GLY A 245 -20.27 1.91 3.05
C GLY A 245 -19.59 2.96 3.95
N TRP A 246 -19.74 4.26 3.67
CA TRP A 246 -19.17 5.31 4.52
C TRP A 246 -19.76 5.32 5.94
N ASP A 247 -20.91 4.67 6.12
CA ASP A 247 -21.51 4.31 7.41
C ASP A 247 -21.37 2.79 7.66
N ASN A 248 -21.38 2.37 8.92
CA ASN A 248 -21.32 0.97 9.30
C ASN A 248 -22.64 0.22 9.04
N LEU A 249 -23.78 0.93 8.98
CA LEU A 249 -25.10 0.31 8.84
C LEU A 249 -25.23 -0.65 7.63
N PRO A 250 -24.86 -0.28 6.38
CA PRO A 250 -24.92 -1.22 5.25
C PRO A 250 -24.05 -2.46 5.45
N ARG A 251 -22.85 -2.31 6.05
CA ARG A 251 -21.93 -3.43 6.28
C ARG A 251 -22.45 -4.38 7.35
N THR A 252 -22.98 -3.84 8.45
CA THR A 252 -23.59 -4.61 9.54
C THR A 252 -24.83 -5.37 9.05
N LEU A 253 -25.71 -4.68 8.31
CA LEU A 253 -26.89 -5.31 7.72
C LEU A 253 -26.48 -6.36 6.68
N LEU A 254 -25.46 -6.10 5.86
CA LEU A 254 -25.01 -7.08 4.86
C LEU A 254 -24.55 -8.37 5.55
N MET A 255 -23.76 -8.25 6.63
CA MET A 255 -23.34 -9.40 7.45
C MET A 255 -24.56 -10.15 8.01
N TYR A 256 -25.54 -9.45 8.55
CA TYR A 256 -26.77 -10.06 9.08
C TYR A 256 -27.57 -10.79 7.98
N PHE A 257 -27.75 -10.14 6.83
CA PHE A 257 -28.54 -10.63 5.69
C PHE A 257 -27.86 -11.77 4.93
N THR A 258 -26.55 -12.00 5.10
CA THR A 258 -25.89 -13.21 4.57
C THR A 258 -26.47 -14.52 5.12
N ASN A 259 -27.12 -14.47 6.28
CA ASN A 259 -27.73 -15.63 6.94
C ASN A 259 -29.27 -15.52 7.07
N VAL A 260 -29.91 -14.61 6.34
CA VAL A 260 -31.37 -14.46 6.26
C VAL A 260 -31.88 -15.15 5.00
N GLN A 261 -33.01 -15.88 5.09
CA GLN A 261 -33.68 -16.42 3.90
C GLN A 261 -34.31 -15.30 3.05
N LEU A 262 -34.14 -15.38 1.73
CA LEU A 262 -34.57 -14.34 0.77
C LEU A 262 -33.97 -12.97 1.11
N SER A 263 -32.64 -12.91 1.20
CA SER A 263 -31.92 -11.71 1.66
C SER A 263 -32.20 -10.45 0.81
N GLU A 264 -32.47 -10.61 -0.49
CA GLU A 264 -32.85 -9.52 -1.40
C GLU A 264 -34.17 -8.85 -1.01
N GLU A 265 -35.13 -9.62 -0.47
CA GLU A 265 -36.43 -9.11 -0.01
C GLU A 265 -36.33 -8.28 1.26
N GLY A 266 -35.17 -8.20 1.93
CA GLY A 266 -35.03 -7.52 3.21
C GLY A 266 -33.86 -6.54 3.31
N TYR A 267 -32.74 -6.80 2.62
CA TYR A 267 -31.53 -5.98 2.76
C TYR A 267 -31.75 -4.53 2.34
N PHE A 268 -32.14 -4.27 1.09
CA PHE A 268 -32.30 -2.90 0.59
C PHE A 268 -33.39 -2.14 1.37
N HIS A 269 -34.50 -2.80 1.69
CA HIS A 269 -35.58 -2.26 2.51
C HIS A 269 -35.09 -1.83 3.90
N SER A 270 -34.36 -2.71 4.58
CA SER A 270 -33.86 -2.45 5.93
C SER A 270 -32.77 -1.37 5.93
N VAL A 271 -31.88 -1.34 4.93
CA VAL A 271 -30.87 -0.27 4.84
C VAL A 271 -31.56 1.08 4.59
N LEU A 272 -32.48 1.17 3.62
CA LEU A 272 -33.20 2.41 3.28
C LEU A 272 -33.97 2.97 4.48
N CYS A 273 -34.72 2.12 5.18
CA CYS A 273 -35.58 2.54 6.28
C CYS A 273 -34.85 2.75 7.61
N ASN A 274 -33.60 2.31 7.77
CA ASN A 274 -32.81 2.58 8.97
C ASN A 274 -31.75 3.67 8.75
N ALA A 275 -31.39 4.01 7.51
CA ALA A 275 -30.44 5.08 7.22
C ALA A 275 -31.11 6.47 7.25
N PRO A 276 -30.69 7.40 8.16
CA PRO A 276 -31.34 8.71 8.31
C PRO A 276 -31.45 9.53 7.02
N ASP A 277 -30.43 9.45 6.16
CA ASP A 277 -30.37 10.19 4.88
C ASP A 277 -31.33 9.67 3.80
N PHE A 278 -31.86 8.44 3.98
CA PHE A 278 -32.67 7.74 2.97
C PHE A 278 -34.07 7.36 3.45
N GLN A 279 -34.36 7.41 4.76
CA GLN A 279 -35.68 7.10 5.34
C GLN A 279 -36.86 7.86 4.70
N ASN A 280 -36.60 9.09 4.23
CA ASN A 280 -37.60 9.94 3.58
C ASN A 280 -37.55 9.86 2.04
N LYS A 281 -36.81 8.92 1.46
CA LYS A 281 -36.59 8.80 0.01
C LYS A 281 -37.12 7.48 -0.56
N THR A 282 -38.15 6.92 0.08
CA THR A 282 -38.75 5.63 -0.26
C THR A 282 -40.17 5.84 -0.77
N VAL A 283 -40.47 5.34 -1.97
CA VAL A 283 -41.82 5.25 -2.53
C VAL A 283 -42.26 3.79 -2.47
N ASN A 284 -43.41 3.54 -1.82
CA ASN A 284 -43.89 2.19 -1.54
C ASN A 284 -44.57 1.54 -2.76
N SER A 285 -43.78 1.14 -3.75
CA SER A 285 -44.23 0.44 -4.96
C SER A 285 -43.04 -0.23 -5.65
N ASP A 286 -43.24 -1.43 -6.19
CA ASP A 286 -42.25 -2.13 -7.01
C ASP A 286 -42.38 -1.86 -8.53
N LEU A 287 -43.41 -1.08 -8.91
CA LEU A 287 -43.73 -0.70 -10.29
C LEU A 287 -43.87 -1.92 -11.24
N ARG A 288 -44.38 -3.05 -10.73
CA ARG A 288 -44.62 -4.27 -11.52
C ARG A 288 -46.06 -4.75 -11.46
N PHE A 289 -46.53 -5.27 -12.58
CA PHE A 289 -47.76 -6.07 -12.61
C PHE A 289 -47.43 -7.50 -12.21
N LEU A 290 -48.03 -7.94 -11.10
CA LEU A 290 -47.88 -9.25 -10.51
C LEU A 290 -49.26 -9.87 -10.29
N LEU A 291 -49.42 -11.13 -10.68
CA LEU A 291 -50.61 -11.92 -10.36
C LEU A 291 -50.23 -13.03 -9.38
N TRP A 292 -50.80 -12.99 -8.17
CA TRP A 292 -50.52 -13.97 -7.12
C TRP A 292 -51.63 -15.02 -7.02
N ASP A 293 -51.23 -16.24 -6.65
CA ASP A 293 -52.17 -17.27 -6.21
C ASP A 293 -52.85 -16.85 -4.89
N ASN A 294 -53.99 -17.48 -4.57
CA ASN A 294 -54.62 -17.35 -3.25
C ASN A 294 -54.70 -18.73 -2.57
N PRO A 295 -53.92 -19.00 -1.50
CA PRO A 295 -52.91 -18.11 -0.89
C PRO A 295 -51.67 -17.92 -1.80
N PRO A 296 -50.92 -16.81 -1.63
CA PRO A 296 -49.75 -16.52 -2.45
C PRO A 296 -48.67 -17.58 -2.28
N GLN A 297 -48.19 -18.12 -3.40
CA GLN A 297 -47.02 -19.02 -3.46
C GLN A 297 -45.71 -18.21 -3.39
N MET A 298 -44.56 -18.91 -3.46
CA MET A 298 -43.24 -18.25 -3.45
C MET A 298 -43.00 -17.34 -4.65
N GLU A 299 -43.57 -17.67 -5.80
CA GLU A 299 -43.44 -16.89 -7.04
C GLU A 299 -44.82 -16.59 -7.63
N PRO A 300 -44.99 -15.47 -8.35
CA PRO A 300 -46.23 -15.11 -9.00
C PRO A 300 -46.60 -16.09 -10.13
N GLN A 301 -47.87 -16.09 -10.54
CA GLN A 301 -48.37 -16.90 -11.64
C GLN A 301 -47.72 -16.51 -12.98
N PHE A 302 -47.70 -17.46 -13.92
CA PHE A 302 -47.29 -17.17 -15.29
C PHE A 302 -48.39 -16.41 -16.04
N LEU A 303 -48.05 -15.24 -16.55
CA LEU A 303 -48.92 -14.42 -17.38
C LEU A 303 -48.99 -15.01 -18.79
N ASN A 304 -50.18 -14.96 -19.39
CA ASN A 304 -50.48 -15.50 -20.71
C ASN A 304 -51.50 -14.58 -21.43
N VAL A 305 -51.95 -14.97 -22.62
CA VAL A 305 -52.84 -14.16 -23.46
C VAL A 305 -54.18 -13.78 -22.79
N THR A 306 -54.72 -14.57 -21.87
CA THR A 306 -55.99 -14.26 -21.17
C THR A 306 -55.85 -13.04 -20.27
N HIS A 307 -54.68 -12.84 -19.67
CA HIS A 307 -54.39 -11.74 -18.77
C HIS A 307 -54.02 -10.44 -19.50
N TYR A 308 -53.91 -10.48 -20.83
CA TYR A 308 -53.42 -9.35 -21.63
C TYR A 308 -54.20 -8.05 -21.42
N HIS A 309 -55.52 -8.13 -21.24
CA HIS A 309 -56.35 -6.94 -21.00
C HIS A 309 -55.97 -6.24 -19.68
N GLU A 310 -55.88 -7.00 -18.58
CA GLU A 310 -55.46 -6.49 -17.27
C GLU A 310 -54.05 -5.92 -17.29
N ILE A 311 -53.12 -6.63 -17.95
CA ILE A 311 -51.74 -6.16 -18.16
C ILE A 311 -51.74 -4.81 -18.89
N SER A 312 -52.53 -4.67 -19.96
CA SER A 312 -52.57 -3.45 -20.77
C SER A 312 -53.20 -2.24 -20.06
N GLU A 313 -54.08 -2.49 -19.08
CA GLU A 313 -54.78 -1.45 -18.32
C GLU A 313 -54.08 -1.06 -17.02
N SER A 314 -53.12 -1.86 -16.54
CA SER A 314 -52.42 -1.68 -15.26
C SER A 314 -51.68 -0.35 -15.06
N GLY A 315 -51.19 0.28 -16.14
CA GLY A 315 -50.44 1.54 -16.09
C GLY A 315 -49.00 1.45 -15.54
N VAL A 316 -48.56 0.28 -15.08
CA VAL A 316 -47.20 0.03 -14.58
C VAL A 316 -46.19 -0.22 -15.72
N PRO A 317 -44.90 0.07 -15.52
CA PRO A 317 -43.90 -0.03 -16.58
C PRO A 317 -43.43 -1.46 -16.90
N PHE A 318 -43.56 -2.42 -15.97
CA PHE A 318 -43.07 -3.79 -16.13
C PHE A 318 -44.10 -4.83 -15.66
N ALA A 319 -43.97 -6.07 -16.13
CA ALA A 319 -44.79 -7.20 -15.69
C ALA A 319 -43.97 -8.49 -15.56
N ARG A 320 -44.41 -9.40 -14.67
CA ARG A 320 -43.86 -10.75 -14.54
C ARG A 320 -44.85 -11.75 -13.93
N ARG A 321 -44.69 -13.06 -14.16
CA ARG A 321 -43.62 -13.73 -14.93
C ARG A 321 -44.13 -14.28 -16.25
N PHE A 322 -43.31 -14.22 -17.30
CA PHE A 322 -43.63 -14.76 -18.62
C PHE A 322 -42.89 -16.07 -18.91
N LYS A 323 -43.55 -16.98 -19.64
CA LYS A 323 -42.89 -18.17 -20.19
C LYS A 323 -42.06 -17.80 -21.42
N LYS A 324 -41.05 -18.62 -21.70
CA LYS A 324 -40.23 -18.48 -22.91
C LYS A 324 -41.11 -18.58 -24.15
N ASP A 325 -41.02 -17.57 -25.02
CA ASP A 325 -41.74 -17.47 -26.29
C ASP A 325 -43.28 -17.61 -26.17
N ASP A 326 -43.86 -17.16 -25.05
CA ASP A 326 -45.31 -17.10 -24.89
C ASP A 326 -45.94 -16.08 -25.86
N ALA A 327 -47.08 -16.43 -26.45
CA ALA A 327 -47.79 -15.59 -27.42
C ALA A 327 -48.22 -14.23 -26.86
N VAL A 328 -48.34 -14.09 -25.53
CA VAL A 328 -48.61 -12.79 -24.92
C VAL A 328 -47.47 -11.79 -25.13
N LEU A 329 -46.21 -12.25 -25.21
CA LEU A 329 -45.06 -11.40 -25.46
C LEU A 329 -45.11 -10.79 -26.86
N ASP A 330 -45.56 -11.57 -27.86
CA ASP A 330 -45.74 -11.07 -29.23
C ASP A 330 -46.87 -10.05 -29.31
N LYS A 331 -47.98 -10.29 -28.59
CA LYS A 331 -49.04 -9.28 -28.42
C LYS A 331 -48.52 -8.02 -27.75
N ILE A 332 -47.62 -8.13 -26.77
CA ILE A 332 -47.04 -6.97 -26.10
C ILE A 332 -46.14 -6.18 -27.06
N ASP A 333 -45.26 -6.87 -27.78
CA ASP A 333 -44.37 -6.28 -28.77
C ASP A 333 -45.16 -5.55 -29.88
N GLU A 334 -46.22 -6.16 -30.41
CA GLU A 334 -47.03 -5.58 -31.48
C GLU A 334 -47.88 -4.39 -31.00
N ASN A 335 -48.62 -4.56 -29.91
CA ASN A 335 -49.69 -3.63 -29.53
C ASN A 335 -49.26 -2.59 -28.49
N LEU A 336 -48.36 -2.94 -27.55
CA LEU A 336 -47.90 -2.02 -26.53
C LEU A 336 -46.63 -1.29 -27.00
N LEU A 337 -45.62 -2.05 -27.42
CA LEU A 337 -44.28 -1.53 -27.72
C LEU A 337 -44.06 -1.16 -29.20
N ARG A 338 -44.95 -1.61 -30.09
CA ARG A 338 -44.92 -1.37 -31.54
C ARG A 338 -43.58 -1.73 -32.19
N ARG A 339 -43.03 -2.90 -31.85
CA ARG A 339 -41.75 -3.42 -32.35
C ARG A 339 -41.91 -4.78 -33.01
N GLY A 340 -40.93 -5.14 -33.84
CA GLY A 340 -40.74 -6.52 -34.30
C GLY A 340 -39.86 -7.33 -33.35
N TYR A 341 -39.97 -8.66 -33.40
CA TYR A 341 -39.27 -9.60 -32.50
C TYR A 341 -37.75 -9.34 -32.39
N TYR A 342 -37.07 -9.13 -33.52
CA TYR A 342 -35.61 -8.90 -33.58
C TYR A 342 -35.20 -7.42 -33.63
N HIS A 343 -36.15 -6.50 -33.44
CA HIS A 343 -35.92 -5.07 -33.53
C HIS A 343 -36.06 -4.39 -32.17
N PRO A 344 -35.33 -3.30 -31.90
CA PRO A 344 -35.55 -2.49 -30.71
C PRO A 344 -36.92 -1.81 -30.73
N VAL A 345 -37.37 -1.34 -29.56
CA VAL A 345 -38.54 -0.43 -29.48
C VAL A 345 -38.22 0.87 -30.22
N PRO A 346 -39.05 1.30 -31.19
CA PRO A 346 -38.81 2.54 -31.92
C PRO A 346 -39.09 3.76 -31.02
N GLY A 347 -38.07 4.60 -30.84
CA GLY A 347 -38.15 5.89 -30.15
C GLY A 347 -37.83 7.09 -31.06
N ALA A 348 -37.86 8.30 -30.50
CA ALA A 348 -37.47 9.52 -31.21
C ALA A 348 -36.03 9.48 -31.77
N TRP A 349 -35.16 8.68 -31.16
CA TRP A 349 -33.79 8.46 -31.60
C TRP A 349 -33.68 7.64 -32.89
N CYS A 350 -34.73 6.93 -33.34
CA CYS A 350 -34.72 6.16 -34.58
C CYS A 350 -35.04 7.05 -35.78
N SER A 351 -34.14 7.12 -36.78
CA SER A 351 -34.24 8.05 -37.93
C SER A 351 -34.43 7.39 -39.28
N GLY A 352 -34.46 6.06 -39.34
CA GLY A 352 -34.76 5.30 -40.55
C GLY A 352 -36.21 5.49 -41.01
N ARG A 353 -36.45 5.48 -42.32
CA ARG A 353 -37.81 5.44 -42.86
C ARG A 353 -38.40 4.06 -42.63
N CYS A 354 -39.56 3.97 -41.97
CA CYS A 354 -40.35 2.73 -41.92
C CYS A 354 -40.71 2.29 -43.34
N ARG A 355 -40.07 1.21 -43.81
CA ARG A 355 -40.47 0.44 -45.01
C ARG A 355 -40.70 -1.00 -44.57
N TRP A 356 -41.48 -1.76 -45.34
CA TRP A 356 -41.85 -3.15 -45.03
C TRP A 356 -40.64 -4.08 -44.72
N TRP A 357 -39.44 -3.72 -45.18
CA TRP A 357 -38.21 -4.53 -45.06
C TRP A 357 -37.06 -3.84 -44.31
N SER A 358 -37.30 -2.67 -43.69
CA SER A 358 -36.22 -1.86 -43.11
C SER A 358 -36.58 -1.40 -41.70
N ASP A 359 -35.74 -1.78 -40.74
CA ASP A 359 -35.82 -1.33 -39.35
C ASP A 359 -35.63 0.19 -39.26
N PRO A 360 -36.58 0.97 -38.69
CA PRO A 360 -36.41 2.40 -38.45
C PRO A 360 -35.21 2.73 -37.54
N CYS A 361 -34.78 1.79 -36.70
CA CYS A 361 -33.67 1.99 -35.75
C CYS A 361 -32.30 1.54 -36.30
N SER A 362 -32.25 1.10 -37.56
CA SER A 362 -31.00 0.85 -38.30
C SER A 362 -30.15 2.13 -38.49
N ARG A 363 -30.80 3.30 -38.48
CA ARG A 363 -30.18 4.62 -38.42
C ARG A 363 -30.66 5.33 -37.17
N TRP A 364 -29.73 5.96 -36.46
CA TRP A 364 -30.02 6.64 -35.20
C TRP A 364 -29.64 8.12 -35.26
N ASN A 365 -30.30 8.94 -34.46
CA ASN A 365 -30.18 10.40 -34.38
C ASN A 365 -30.08 10.82 -32.89
N ASN A 366 -30.30 12.10 -32.58
CA ASN A 366 -30.16 12.65 -31.24
C ASN A 366 -30.96 11.87 -30.18
N ALA A 367 -30.24 11.21 -29.29
CA ALA A 367 -30.77 10.41 -28.20
C ALA A 367 -31.32 11.25 -27.03
N ASN A 368 -31.11 12.57 -27.03
CA ASN A 368 -31.61 13.48 -25.99
C ASN A 368 -33.09 13.87 -26.19
N ILE A 369 -33.71 13.44 -27.29
CA ILE A 369 -35.11 13.72 -27.61
C ILE A 369 -35.91 12.46 -27.32
N VAL A 370 -37.03 12.60 -26.61
CA VAL A 370 -38.00 11.53 -26.36
C VAL A 370 -39.35 11.89 -26.98
N LYS A 371 -40.07 10.90 -27.49
CA LYS A 371 -41.41 11.06 -28.04
C LYS A 371 -42.40 10.21 -27.24
N PRO A 372 -43.09 10.79 -26.24
CA PRO A 372 -44.08 10.05 -25.47
C PRO A 372 -45.26 9.60 -26.34
N SER A 373 -45.77 8.42 -26.01
CA SER A 373 -46.97 7.80 -26.54
C SER A 373 -48.15 8.08 -25.61
N PRO A 374 -49.41 7.84 -26.05
CA PRO A 374 -50.59 8.00 -25.19
C PRO A 374 -50.56 7.16 -23.90
N ARG A 375 -49.71 6.11 -23.85
CA ARG A 375 -49.55 5.27 -22.66
C ARG A 375 -48.75 5.96 -21.56
N ALA A 376 -47.91 6.95 -21.90
CA ALA A 376 -47.16 7.72 -20.92
C ALA A 376 -48.08 8.40 -19.90
N GLU A 377 -49.31 8.77 -20.29
CA GLU A 377 -50.25 9.43 -19.37
C GLU A 377 -50.73 8.51 -18.25
N LYS A 378 -50.99 7.23 -18.53
CA LYS A 378 -51.37 6.26 -17.47
C LYS A 378 -50.24 6.06 -16.47
N LEU A 379 -49.00 5.92 -16.97
CA LEU A 379 -47.82 5.80 -16.12
C LEU A 379 -47.60 7.08 -15.30
N LYS A 380 -47.79 8.25 -15.91
CA LYS A 380 -47.66 9.55 -15.26
C LYS A 380 -48.68 9.72 -14.12
N GLU A 381 -49.93 9.34 -14.34
CA GLU A 381 -50.97 9.35 -13.31
C GLU A 381 -50.59 8.47 -12.13
N LEU A 382 -50.15 7.24 -12.38
CA LEU A 382 -49.67 6.30 -11.35
C LEU A 382 -48.48 6.88 -10.56
N ILE A 383 -47.46 7.39 -11.24
CA ILE A 383 -46.28 7.97 -10.59
C ILE A 383 -46.64 9.23 -9.79
N THR A 384 -47.53 10.08 -10.30
CA THR A 384 -47.96 11.30 -9.60
C THR A 384 -48.67 10.94 -8.30
N ASN A 385 -49.59 9.97 -8.33
CA ASN A 385 -50.29 9.48 -7.15
C ASN A 385 -49.31 8.92 -6.10
N LEU A 386 -48.35 8.09 -6.52
CA LEU A 386 -47.34 7.52 -5.62
C LEU A 386 -46.43 8.60 -4.99
N VAL A 387 -46.02 9.60 -5.77
CA VAL A 387 -45.20 10.71 -5.28
C VAL A 387 -45.99 11.62 -4.34
N ASP A 388 -47.27 11.85 -4.60
CA ASP A 388 -48.12 12.67 -3.72
C ASP A 388 -48.43 11.94 -2.40
N ASP A 389 -48.66 10.62 -2.44
CA ASP A 389 -48.77 9.78 -1.24
C ASP A 389 -47.49 9.83 -0.39
N TRP A 390 -46.32 9.76 -1.05
CA TRP A 390 -45.02 9.94 -0.39
C TRP A 390 -44.88 11.33 0.27
N LYS A 391 -45.21 12.42 -0.44
CA LYS A 391 -45.20 13.79 0.14
C LYS A 391 -46.11 13.92 1.35
N SER A 392 -47.23 13.19 1.37
CA SER A 392 -48.17 13.17 2.49
C SER A 392 -47.68 12.38 3.72
N GLN A 393 -46.46 11.81 3.66
CA GLN A 393 -45.82 11.00 4.72
C GLN A 393 -46.66 9.81 5.21
N ARG A 394 -47.61 9.34 4.38
CA ARG A 394 -48.44 8.15 4.70
C ARG A 394 -47.70 6.83 4.47
N SER A 395 -46.59 6.86 3.74
CA SER A 395 -45.83 5.70 3.28
C SER A 395 -44.32 5.78 3.59
N SER A 396 -43.90 6.67 4.49
CA SER A 396 -42.49 6.77 4.93
C SER A 396 -42.19 5.84 6.11
N CYS A 397 -40.91 5.43 6.23
CA CYS A 397 -40.45 4.53 7.29
C CYS A 397 -40.50 5.22 8.67
N LYS A 398 -41.65 5.23 9.36
CA LYS A 398 -41.76 5.78 10.73
C LYS A 398 -41.27 4.80 11.79
N ILE A 399 -40.42 5.30 12.68
CA ILE A 399 -40.05 4.69 13.97
C ILE A 399 -40.82 5.46 15.05
N CYS A 400 -41.70 4.78 15.80
CA CYS A 400 -42.41 5.39 16.93
C CYS A 400 -41.54 5.26 18.18
N THR A 401 -41.04 6.37 18.73
CA THR A 401 -40.41 6.42 20.06
C THR A 401 -41.34 7.16 21.03
N ASN A 402 -41.75 6.51 22.12
CA ASN A 402 -42.48 7.15 23.23
C ASN A 402 -41.45 7.68 24.24
N GLU A 403 -41.42 8.97 24.54
CA GLU A 403 -40.53 9.56 25.57
C GLU A 403 -41.33 10.07 26.77
N LEU A 404 -40.86 9.73 27.97
CA LEU A 404 -41.25 10.29 29.27
C LEU A 404 -40.37 11.51 29.59
N GLU A 405 -40.88 12.47 30.35
CA GLU A 405 -40.14 13.67 30.80
C GLU A 405 -39.09 13.35 31.88
N SER A 406 -37.88 13.90 31.74
CA SER A 406 -36.72 13.71 32.64
C SER A 406 -36.88 14.40 34.01
N ASP A 407 -36.45 13.78 35.11
CA ASP A 407 -36.57 14.30 36.49
C ASP A 407 -35.22 14.68 37.16
N VAL A 408 -34.08 14.53 36.45
CA VAL A 408 -32.73 14.97 36.86
C VAL A 408 -32.01 15.62 35.68
N LEU A 409 -31.23 16.67 35.96
CA LEU A 409 -30.28 17.26 35.03
C LEU A 409 -28.86 17.08 35.58
N VAL A 410 -27.93 16.54 34.80
CA VAL A 410 -26.51 16.45 35.18
C VAL A 410 -25.68 17.33 34.25
N GLU A 411 -24.92 18.26 34.81
CA GLU A 411 -24.07 19.20 34.09
C GLU A 411 -22.60 18.79 34.19
N ILE A 412 -21.94 18.62 33.05
CA ILE A 412 -20.53 18.25 32.93
C ILE A 412 -19.88 19.15 31.88
N GLY A 413 -19.11 20.12 32.36
CA GLY A 413 -18.53 21.16 31.49
C GLY A 413 -19.65 21.96 30.81
N GLU A 414 -19.68 21.93 29.47
CA GLU A 414 -20.71 22.60 28.65
C GLU A 414 -21.89 21.69 28.28
N MET A 415 -21.87 20.41 28.67
CA MET A 415 -22.90 19.42 28.31
C MET A 415 -23.87 19.18 29.47
N SER A 416 -25.17 19.12 29.16
CA SER A 416 -26.24 18.82 30.11
C SER A 416 -26.98 17.52 29.72
N PHE A 417 -27.16 16.62 30.70
CA PHE A 417 -27.81 15.32 30.52
C PHE A 417 -29.15 15.29 31.26
N HIS A 418 -30.24 15.17 30.50
CA HIS A 418 -31.60 15.01 31.00
C HIS A 418 -31.86 13.54 31.31
N LEU A 419 -31.86 13.18 32.59
CA LEU A 419 -31.88 11.80 33.07
C LEU A 419 -33.02 11.54 34.07
N HIS A 420 -33.12 10.30 34.51
CA HIS A 420 -34.11 9.79 35.46
C HIS A 420 -33.42 9.39 36.77
N LYS A 421 -34.01 9.71 37.93
CA LYS A 421 -33.45 9.39 39.26
C LYS A 421 -33.25 7.89 39.43
N PHE A 422 -34.27 7.10 39.10
CA PHE A 422 -34.31 5.68 39.43
C PHE A 422 -33.16 4.85 38.80
N PRO A 423 -32.84 4.98 37.50
CA PRO A 423 -31.67 4.30 36.90
C PRO A 423 -30.33 4.65 37.56
N LEU A 424 -30.15 5.91 37.98
CA LEU A 424 -28.89 6.41 38.52
C LEU A 424 -28.66 5.97 39.98
N LEU A 425 -29.70 6.08 40.81
CA LEU A 425 -29.62 5.79 42.25
C LEU A 425 -29.28 4.34 42.57
N ASN A 426 -29.66 3.41 41.70
CA ASN A 426 -29.40 1.99 41.92
C ASN A 426 -27.96 1.59 41.59
N LYS A 427 -27.20 2.39 40.84
CA LYS A 427 -25.90 1.94 40.30
C LYS A 427 -24.69 2.79 40.71
N SER A 428 -24.89 4.03 41.15
CA SER A 428 -23.79 4.91 41.56
C SER A 428 -23.97 5.41 42.99
N GLY A 429 -22.97 5.12 43.83
CA GLY A 429 -22.95 5.59 45.22
C GLY A 429 -22.73 7.08 45.37
N LEU A 430 -21.93 7.70 44.49
CA LEU A 430 -21.73 9.15 44.52
C LEU A 430 -23.01 9.90 44.11
N LEU A 431 -23.66 9.49 43.02
CA LEU A 431 -24.91 10.10 42.56
C LEU A 431 -26.03 9.90 43.60
N GLN A 432 -26.11 8.72 44.21
CA GLN A 432 -27.06 8.46 45.30
C GLN A 432 -26.85 9.41 46.47
N LYS A 433 -25.59 9.61 46.90
CA LYS A 433 -25.26 10.55 47.97
C LYS A 433 -25.64 11.99 47.59
N MET A 434 -25.23 12.46 46.43
CA MET A 434 -25.51 13.82 45.96
C MET A 434 -27.00 14.11 45.80
N ILE A 435 -27.78 13.15 45.29
CA ILE A 435 -29.24 13.27 45.16
C ILE A 435 -29.92 13.23 46.54
N SER A 436 -29.41 12.43 47.49
CA SER A 436 -29.96 12.34 48.85
C SER A 436 -29.69 13.58 49.71
N GLU A 437 -28.59 14.28 49.45
CA GLU A 437 -28.21 15.52 50.13
C GLU A 437 -28.91 16.76 49.53
N PHE A 438 -29.57 16.60 48.37
CA PHE A 438 -30.28 17.67 47.66
C PHE A 438 -31.64 17.96 48.33
N HIS A 439 -31.70 19.03 49.12
CA HIS A 439 -32.95 19.50 49.75
C HIS A 439 -33.70 20.43 48.78
N SER A 440 -34.94 20.09 48.45
CA SER A 440 -35.77 20.86 47.54
C SER A 440 -36.30 22.14 48.20
N ASP A 441 -35.70 23.29 47.87
CA ASP A 441 -36.42 24.57 47.92
C ASP A 441 -37.16 24.76 46.58
N GLU A 442 -38.49 24.67 46.65
CA GLU A 442 -39.47 25.10 45.66
C GLU A 442 -39.16 24.83 44.16
N GLY A 443 -39.61 23.66 43.66
CA GLY A 443 -40.07 23.49 42.27
C GLY A 443 -39.01 23.53 41.15
N LYS A 444 -37.72 23.64 41.45
CA LYS A 444 -36.65 23.48 40.44
C LYS A 444 -36.19 22.03 40.39
N GLY A 445 -36.07 21.47 39.17
CA GLY A 445 -35.57 20.11 38.94
C GLY A 445 -34.20 19.86 39.58
N CYS A 446 -33.88 18.61 39.88
CA CYS A 446 -32.61 18.24 40.53
C CYS A 446 -31.45 18.45 39.54
N VAL A 447 -30.58 19.44 39.79
CA VAL A 447 -29.40 19.73 38.95
C VAL A 447 -28.13 19.30 39.69
N LEU A 448 -27.35 18.40 39.10
CA LEU A 448 -26.08 17.89 39.65
C LEU A 448 -24.90 18.38 38.80
N GLN A 449 -23.85 18.89 39.43
CA GLN A 449 -22.63 19.36 38.75
C GLN A 449 -21.47 18.39 38.95
N LEU A 450 -20.90 17.88 37.86
CA LEU A 450 -19.83 16.88 37.84
C LEU A 450 -18.69 17.28 36.88
N HIS A 451 -18.12 18.47 37.08
CA HIS A 451 -17.07 19.00 36.19
C HIS A 451 -15.76 18.21 36.24
N ASP A 452 -15.45 17.57 37.37
CA ASP A 452 -14.16 16.89 37.61
C ASP A 452 -14.15 15.39 37.24
N ILE A 453 -15.18 14.90 36.54
CA ILE A 453 -15.26 13.49 36.20
C ILE A 453 -14.15 13.09 35.18
N PRO A 454 -13.35 12.04 35.45
CA PRO A 454 -12.32 11.60 34.51
C PRO A 454 -12.94 11.12 33.19
N GLY A 455 -12.35 11.54 32.08
CA GLY A 455 -12.90 11.29 30.72
C GLY A 455 -14.06 12.22 30.32
N GLY A 456 -14.47 13.14 31.20
CA GLY A 456 -15.45 14.19 30.93
C GLY A 456 -16.83 13.68 30.53
N ALA A 457 -17.58 14.52 29.82
CA ALA A 457 -18.96 14.25 29.44
C ALA A 457 -19.13 12.99 28.58
N LYS A 458 -18.15 12.67 27.72
CA LYS A 458 -18.16 11.47 26.87
C LYS A 458 -18.11 10.17 27.69
N ALA A 459 -17.28 10.13 28.74
CA ALA A 459 -17.23 9.00 29.65
C ALA A 459 -18.53 8.89 30.44
N PHE A 460 -19.08 10.02 30.90
CA PHE A 460 -20.35 10.03 31.64
C PHE A 460 -21.55 9.57 30.80
N GLU A 461 -21.62 9.92 29.51
CA GLU A 461 -22.70 9.45 28.62
C GLU A 461 -22.76 7.91 28.60
N LEU A 462 -21.60 7.26 28.52
CA LEU A 462 -21.46 5.82 28.53
C LEU A 462 -21.85 5.23 29.91
N VAL A 463 -21.44 5.87 31.00
CA VAL A 463 -21.90 5.50 32.35
C VAL A 463 -23.42 5.65 32.50
N ALA A 464 -24.00 6.72 31.95
CA ALA A 464 -25.44 6.95 31.97
C ALA A 464 -26.18 5.86 31.19
N LYS A 465 -25.70 5.48 30.00
CA LYS A 465 -26.24 4.33 29.25
C LYS A 465 -26.22 3.05 30.08
N PHE A 466 -25.12 2.79 30.79
CA PHE A 466 -25.02 1.65 31.70
C PHE A 466 -26.04 1.71 32.84
N CYS A 467 -26.26 2.88 33.45
CA CYS A 467 -27.27 3.07 34.49
C CYS A 467 -28.69 2.75 34.00
N TYR A 468 -28.97 2.97 32.72
CA TYR A 468 -30.25 2.70 32.06
C TYR A 468 -30.39 1.28 31.51
N ASP A 469 -29.45 0.38 31.83
CA ASP A 469 -29.42 -0.99 31.28
C ASP A 469 -29.32 -1.03 29.75
N VAL A 470 -28.83 0.05 29.13
CA VAL A 470 -28.52 0.08 27.70
C VAL A 470 -27.24 -0.71 27.49
N ARG A 471 -27.27 -1.67 26.55
CA ARG A 471 -26.08 -2.45 26.19
C ARG A 471 -24.98 -1.51 25.67
N MET A 472 -23.83 -1.55 26.33
CA MET A 472 -22.65 -0.79 25.97
C MET A 472 -21.49 -1.76 25.69
N GLU A 473 -20.78 -1.53 24.59
CA GLU A 473 -19.60 -2.31 24.23
C GLU A 473 -18.35 -1.71 24.90
N LEU A 474 -17.65 -2.52 25.71
CA LEU A 474 -16.34 -2.19 26.23
C LEU A 474 -15.28 -2.44 25.15
N ASN A 475 -14.35 -1.48 25.00
CA ASN A 475 -13.25 -1.56 24.05
C ASN A 475 -12.00 -0.85 24.61
N ALA A 476 -10.85 -1.05 23.97
CA ALA A 476 -9.58 -0.48 24.41
C ALA A 476 -9.56 1.07 24.44
N PHE A 477 -10.48 1.74 23.74
CA PHE A 477 -10.55 3.20 23.70
C PHE A 477 -11.37 3.80 24.84
N ASN A 478 -12.38 3.08 25.35
CA ASN A 478 -13.28 3.59 26.38
C ASN A 478 -12.99 3.03 27.78
N VAL A 479 -12.40 1.84 27.90
CA VAL A 479 -12.28 1.13 29.18
C VAL A 479 -11.48 1.92 30.22
N VAL A 480 -10.42 2.62 29.83
CA VAL A 480 -9.60 3.41 30.76
C VAL A 480 -10.41 4.55 31.36
N TYR A 481 -11.11 5.33 30.53
CA TYR A 481 -11.98 6.41 31.03
C TYR A 481 -13.13 5.87 31.87
N LEU A 482 -13.74 4.76 31.45
CA LEU A 482 -14.84 4.13 32.19
C LEU A 482 -14.39 3.60 33.54
N ARG A 483 -13.21 2.96 33.62
CA ARG A 483 -12.65 2.45 34.87
C ARG A 483 -12.35 3.59 35.85
N CYS A 484 -11.78 4.70 35.37
CA CYS A 484 -11.54 5.90 36.18
C CYS A 484 -12.86 6.58 36.61
N ALA A 485 -13.82 6.70 35.69
CA ALA A 485 -15.12 7.32 35.97
C ALA A 485 -15.98 6.48 36.93
N ALA A 486 -15.92 5.15 36.80
CA ALA A 486 -16.62 4.23 37.69
C ALA A 486 -16.07 4.28 39.12
N GLU A 487 -14.75 4.43 39.29
CA GLU A 487 -14.12 4.67 40.59
C GLU A 487 -14.61 5.99 41.19
N TYR A 488 -14.54 7.07 40.41
CA TYR A 488 -14.99 8.40 40.83
C TYR A 488 -16.47 8.40 41.26
N LEU A 489 -17.35 7.73 40.50
CA LEU A 489 -18.79 7.63 40.78
C LEU A 489 -19.15 6.57 41.83
N ARG A 490 -18.17 5.84 42.38
CA ARG A 490 -18.33 4.78 43.38
C ARG A 490 -19.32 3.70 42.94
N MET A 491 -19.13 3.17 41.73
CA MET A 491 -19.97 2.12 41.13
C MET A 491 -19.49 0.72 41.55
N THR A 492 -19.56 0.45 42.86
CA THR A 492 -19.09 -0.81 43.48
C THR A 492 -20.15 -1.92 43.43
N GLU A 493 -19.75 -3.15 43.76
CA GLU A 493 -20.66 -4.30 43.86
C GLU A 493 -21.66 -4.20 45.02
N ASP A 494 -21.46 -3.27 45.96
CA ASP A 494 -22.36 -3.06 47.10
C ASP A 494 -23.77 -2.61 46.66
N TYR A 495 -23.88 -2.04 45.46
CA TYR A 495 -25.13 -1.56 44.89
C TYR A 495 -25.80 -2.61 43.99
N VAL A 496 -25.05 -3.13 43.02
CA VAL A 496 -25.52 -4.12 42.04
C VAL A 496 -24.38 -5.10 41.75
N GLY A 497 -24.67 -6.41 41.75
CA GLY A 497 -23.67 -7.43 41.41
C GLY A 497 -23.17 -7.27 39.97
N GLY A 498 -21.84 -7.31 39.76
CA GLY A 498 -21.24 -7.05 38.45
C GLY A 498 -21.40 -5.59 38.00
N ASN A 499 -21.26 -4.62 38.92
CA ASN A 499 -21.29 -3.19 38.58
C ASN A 499 -20.09 -2.78 37.70
N LEU A 500 -20.09 -1.53 37.22
CA LEU A 500 -19.19 -1.06 36.18
C LEU A 500 -17.70 -1.19 36.53
N ILE A 501 -17.31 -1.06 37.80
CA ILE A 501 -15.91 -1.28 38.23
C ILE A 501 -15.45 -2.70 37.90
N VAL A 502 -16.23 -3.72 38.27
CA VAL A 502 -15.86 -5.13 38.04
C VAL A 502 -15.89 -5.47 36.54
N GLN A 503 -16.86 -4.95 35.80
CA GLN A 503 -16.94 -5.17 34.35
C GLN A 503 -15.72 -4.57 33.63
N THR A 504 -15.34 -3.35 33.98
CA THR A 504 -14.18 -2.68 33.38
C THR A 504 -12.87 -3.32 33.82
N GLU A 505 -12.76 -3.81 35.06
CA GLU A 505 -11.57 -4.51 35.56
C GLU A 505 -11.36 -5.85 34.83
N ASN A 506 -12.41 -6.66 34.70
CA ASN A 506 -12.34 -7.92 33.95
C ASN A 506 -11.97 -7.69 32.48
N PHE A 507 -12.51 -6.64 31.87
CA PHE A 507 -12.16 -6.30 30.49
C PHE A 507 -10.72 -5.77 30.38
N LEU A 508 -10.21 -5.03 31.38
CA LEU A 508 -8.81 -4.62 31.42
C LEU A 508 -7.88 -5.83 31.46
N ASP A 509 -8.23 -6.90 32.17
CA ASP A 509 -7.46 -8.15 32.15
C ASP A 509 -7.39 -8.78 30.74
N GLU A 510 -8.49 -8.75 29.98
CA GLU A 510 -8.52 -9.17 28.58
C GLU A 510 -7.68 -8.25 27.68
N VAL A 511 -7.74 -6.92 27.90
CA VAL A 511 -6.93 -5.91 27.19
C VAL A 511 -5.44 -6.12 27.45
N PHE A 512 -5.06 -6.44 28.70
CA PHE A 512 -3.70 -6.84 29.04
C PHE A 512 -3.34 -8.19 28.42
N GLY A 513 -4.27 -8.96 27.87
CA GLY A 513 -4.01 -10.11 27.02
C GLY A 513 -3.53 -9.72 25.61
N SER A 514 -3.97 -8.59 25.06
CA SER A 514 -3.72 -8.19 23.67
C SER A 514 -2.64 -7.11 23.55
N TRP A 515 -1.67 -7.30 22.65
CA TRP A 515 -0.63 -6.29 22.36
C TRP A 515 -1.23 -4.96 21.90
N LYS A 516 -2.09 -5.01 20.87
CA LYS A 516 -2.68 -3.82 20.25
C LYS A 516 -3.57 -3.05 21.22
N ASP A 517 -4.33 -3.76 22.03
CA ASP A 517 -5.28 -3.14 22.95
C ASP A 517 -4.55 -2.57 24.17
N SER A 518 -3.48 -3.24 24.64
CA SER A 518 -2.59 -2.70 25.69
C SER A 518 -1.91 -1.38 25.27
N ILE A 519 -1.49 -1.24 24.00
CA ILE A 519 -0.93 0.02 23.48
C ILE A 519 -1.98 1.12 23.48
N LYS A 520 -3.15 0.85 22.89
CA LYS A 520 -4.25 1.83 22.84
C LYS A 520 -4.69 2.27 24.23
N ALA A 521 -4.80 1.33 25.17
CA ALA A 521 -5.13 1.65 26.56
C ALA A 521 -4.06 2.53 27.20
N LEU A 522 -2.77 2.27 26.93
CA LEU A 522 -1.67 3.09 27.42
C LEU A 522 -1.71 4.53 26.85
N GLU A 523 -1.99 4.69 25.55
CA GLU A 523 -2.19 6.01 24.93
C GLU A 523 -3.34 6.77 25.61
N LYS A 524 -4.44 6.09 25.93
CA LYS A 524 -5.60 6.72 26.60
C LYS A 524 -5.37 7.05 28.07
N CYS A 525 -4.37 6.43 28.71
CA CYS A 525 -4.00 6.80 30.07
C CYS A 525 -3.41 8.21 30.16
N GLU A 526 -2.84 8.76 29.07
CA GLU A 526 -2.24 10.09 29.07
C GLU A 526 -3.28 11.20 29.36
N ASP A 527 -4.50 11.05 28.85
CA ASP A 527 -5.60 12.00 29.04
C ASP A 527 -6.14 12.03 30.47
N VAL A 528 -5.92 10.96 31.26
CA VAL A 528 -6.42 10.80 32.65
C VAL A 528 -5.32 10.33 33.60
N LEU A 529 -4.08 10.77 33.35
CA LEU A 529 -2.87 10.23 33.96
C LEU A 529 -2.91 10.13 35.50
N PRO A 530 -3.36 11.16 36.25
CA PRO A 530 -3.39 11.08 37.72
C PRO A 530 -4.24 9.91 38.25
N PHE A 531 -5.43 9.73 37.68
CA PHE A 531 -6.34 8.64 38.04
C PHE A 531 -5.83 7.27 37.56
N ALA A 532 -5.26 7.23 36.35
CA ALA A 532 -4.72 5.99 35.78
C ALA A 532 -3.48 5.48 36.54
N GLU A 533 -2.68 6.37 37.13
CA GLU A 533 -1.55 6.00 37.99
C GLU A 533 -1.98 5.49 39.37
N GLU A 534 -2.98 6.13 39.99
CA GLU A 534 -3.57 5.70 41.25
C GLU A 534 -4.19 4.30 41.13
N LEU A 535 -4.88 4.05 40.01
CA LEU A 535 -5.44 2.74 39.66
C LEU A 535 -4.42 1.75 39.08
N HIS A 536 -3.14 2.14 38.99
CA HIS A 536 -2.04 1.33 38.48
C HIS A 536 -2.21 0.79 37.05
N ILE A 537 -3.11 1.37 36.25
CA ILE A 537 -3.40 0.94 34.86
C ILE A 537 -2.16 1.14 33.99
N VAL A 538 -1.47 2.27 34.13
CA VAL A 538 -0.24 2.59 33.37
C VAL A 538 0.85 1.53 33.58
N ASN A 539 1.12 1.18 34.83
CA ASN A 539 2.15 0.18 35.16
C ASN A 539 1.75 -1.22 34.68
N ARG A 540 0.46 -1.57 34.72
CA ARG A 540 -0.04 -2.85 34.21
C ARG A 540 0.05 -2.95 32.67
N CYS A 541 -0.31 -1.88 31.95
CA CYS A 541 -0.09 -1.76 30.50
C CYS A 541 1.39 -1.96 30.15
N ILE A 542 2.29 -1.17 30.78
CA ILE A 542 3.73 -1.23 30.50
C ILE A 542 4.30 -2.61 30.82
N ASN A 543 3.93 -3.20 31.95
CA ASN A 543 4.40 -4.54 32.32
C ASN A 543 3.89 -5.61 31.36
N SER A 544 2.62 -5.52 30.92
CA SER A 544 2.01 -6.41 29.93
C SER A 544 2.74 -6.34 28.59
N LEU A 545 2.98 -5.12 28.07
CA LEU A 545 3.71 -4.89 26.83
C LEU A 545 5.15 -5.40 26.94
N ALA A 546 5.86 -5.05 28.00
CA ALA A 546 7.22 -5.52 28.22
C ALA A 546 7.31 -7.05 28.32
N MET A 547 6.35 -7.73 28.96
CA MET A 547 6.29 -9.21 28.97
C MET A 547 6.14 -9.78 27.56
N LYS A 548 5.24 -9.21 26.76
CA LYS A 548 4.95 -9.71 25.41
C LYS A 548 6.10 -9.47 24.44
N ALA A 549 6.72 -8.30 24.50
CA ALA A 549 7.85 -7.97 23.64
C ALA A 549 9.11 -8.79 23.99
N CYS A 550 9.28 -9.18 25.27
CA CYS A 550 10.39 -10.03 25.69
C CYS A 550 10.10 -11.54 25.52
N ALA A 551 8.88 -11.94 25.17
CA ALA A 551 8.54 -13.33 24.90
C ALA A 551 9.03 -13.75 23.50
N ASP A 552 9.50 -14.99 23.36
CA ASP A 552 9.96 -15.51 22.06
C ASP A 552 8.78 -15.57 21.07
N PRO A 553 8.87 -14.90 19.90
CA PRO A 553 7.83 -14.93 18.87
C PRO A 553 7.50 -16.35 18.37
N SER A 554 8.43 -17.31 18.52
CA SER A 554 8.24 -18.70 18.10
C SER A 554 7.48 -19.57 19.09
N LEU A 555 7.36 -19.14 20.36
CA LEU A 555 6.73 -19.94 21.42
C LEU A 555 5.22 -19.74 21.55
N PHE A 556 4.66 -18.75 20.86
CA PHE A 556 3.24 -18.48 20.88
C PHE A 556 2.71 -18.28 19.47
N GLY A 557 1.82 -19.16 19.02
CA GLY A 557 1.08 -19.04 17.75
C GLY A 557 0.07 -17.90 17.78
N TRP A 558 0.52 -16.65 17.97
CA TRP A 558 -0.33 -15.47 17.89
C TRP A 558 -0.77 -15.27 16.45
N PRO A 559 -2.09 -15.22 16.16
CA PRO A 559 -2.56 -14.78 14.87
C PRO A 559 -2.44 -13.27 14.86
N MET A 560 -1.37 -12.72 14.29
CA MET A 560 -1.35 -11.30 13.99
C MET A 560 -1.08 -11.02 12.53
N ALA A 561 -2.06 -10.32 11.96
CA ALA A 561 -2.15 -9.83 10.60
C ALA A 561 -0.83 -9.23 10.13
N GLY A 562 -0.06 -10.03 9.38
CA GLY A 562 0.95 -9.51 8.48
C GLY A 562 0.25 -8.62 7.47
N ARG A 563 0.51 -7.31 7.57
CA ARG A 563 0.45 -6.42 6.41
C ARG A 563 1.42 -6.97 5.38
N CYS A 564 0.95 -7.87 4.53
CA CYS A 564 1.57 -8.05 3.23
C CYS A 564 1.38 -6.72 2.51
N SER A 565 2.47 -6.00 2.30
CA SER A 565 2.51 -4.91 1.33
C SER A 565 2.01 -5.48 0.00
N MET A 566 0.78 -5.10 -0.40
CA MET A 566 0.30 -5.30 -1.76
C MET A 566 1.17 -4.43 -2.67
N LYS A 567 2.34 -4.94 -3.03
CA LYS A 567 2.96 -4.57 -4.30
C LYS A 567 2.07 -5.21 -5.37
N SER A 568 1.53 -4.35 -6.21
CA SER A 568 0.76 -4.65 -7.41
C SER A 568 1.26 -5.89 -8.18
N PRO A 569 0.41 -6.85 -8.58
CA PRO A 569 0.82 -7.88 -9.52
C PRO A 569 0.64 -7.37 -10.94
N GLY A 570 1.62 -6.58 -11.41
CA GLY A 570 1.91 -6.48 -12.83
C GLY A 570 2.92 -7.58 -13.18
N GLY A 571 2.43 -8.80 -13.45
CA GLY A 571 3.32 -9.92 -13.77
C GLY A 571 2.58 -11.25 -13.79
N THR A 572 2.39 -11.77 -14.99
CA THR A 572 1.86 -13.09 -15.34
C THR A 572 2.52 -14.23 -14.55
N ALA A 573 1.75 -15.05 -13.84
CA ALA A 573 2.17 -16.41 -13.50
C ALA A 573 0.95 -17.33 -13.32
N LEU A 574 0.98 -18.42 -14.10
CA LEU A 574 0.00 -19.50 -14.18
C LEU A 574 -0.02 -20.36 -12.91
N TRP A 575 -1.22 -20.82 -12.57
CA TRP A 575 -1.49 -21.85 -11.58
C TRP A 575 -0.89 -23.21 -11.99
N ASN A 576 -0.20 -23.86 -11.06
CA ASN A 576 -0.29 -25.29 -10.81
C ASN A 576 -0.16 -25.50 -9.30
N GLY A 577 -1.23 -25.98 -8.67
CA GLY A 577 -1.38 -26.01 -7.22
C GLY A 577 -0.56 -27.09 -6.52
N ILE A 578 0.71 -26.77 -6.26
CA ILE A 578 1.53 -27.39 -5.23
C ILE A 578 2.26 -26.22 -4.55
N CYS A 579 1.89 -25.89 -3.31
CA CYS A 579 2.63 -24.91 -2.51
C CYS A 579 4.01 -25.50 -2.25
N THR A 580 5.01 -25.03 -3.01
CA THR A 580 6.41 -25.26 -2.69
C THR A 580 6.76 -24.35 -1.52
N GLU A 581 7.41 -24.93 -0.52
CA GLU A 581 7.89 -24.27 0.69
C GLU A 581 8.80 -23.09 0.32
N GLU A 582 8.22 -21.91 0.15
CA GLU A 582 8.96 -20.65 0.23
C GLU A 582 9.39 -20.48 1.69
N ARG A 583 10.70 -20.64 1.90
CA ARG A 583 11.45 -20.24 3.10
C ARG A 583 10.69 -19.18 3.90
N GLU A 584 10.21 -19.56 5.08
CA GLU A 584 9.65 -18.65 6.07
C GLU A 584 10.60 -17.47 6.25
N ALA A 585 10.19 -16.28 5.79
CA ALA A 585 10.80 -15.04 6.23
C ALA A 585 10.51 -14.94 7.73
N SER A 586 11.53 -15.22 8.56
CA SER A 586 11.48 -15.00 9.99
C SER A 586 10.90 -13.61 10.27
N VAL A 587 9.84 -13.53 11.07
CA VAL A 587 9.32 -12.24 11.57
C VAL A 587 10.51 -11.45 12.14
N GLY A 588 10.81 -10.32 11.51
CA GLY A 588 11.90 -9.46 11.97
C GLY A 588 11.66 -9.02 13.41
N ALA A 589 12.74 -8.80 14.16
CA ALA A 589 12.68 -8.31 15.55
C ALA A 589 12.06 -6.89 15.68
N ASP A 590 11.73 -6.26 14.55
CA ASP A 590 11.19 -4.91 14.38
C ASP A 590 9.66 -4.82 14.34
N TRP A 591 8.94 -5.95 14.45
CA TRP A 591 7.48 -6.01 14.31
C TRP A 591 6.67 -5.04 15.20
N TRP A 592 7.25 -4.59 16.32
CA TRP A 592 6.60 -3.72 17.30
C TRP A 592 7.07 -2.26 17.30
N TYR A 593 8.11 -1.92 16.52
CA TYR A 593 8.75 -0.60 16.58
C TYR A 593 7.81 0.53 16.18
N GLU A 594 7.00 0.31 15.14
CA GLU A 594 6.05 1.30 14.65
C GLU A 594 4.98 1.61 15.71
N ASP A 595 4.42 0.57 16.34
CA ASP A 595 3.32 0.73 17.28
C ASP A 595 3.73 1.55 18.52
N VAL A 596 4.90 1.27 19.12
CA VAL A 596 5.37 2.02 20.29
C VAL A 596 5.88 3.42 19.95
N SER A 597 6.15 3.71 18.68
CA SER A 597 6.66 5.00 18.24
C SER A 597 5.65 6.14 18.34
N PHE A 598 4.36 5.83 18.55
CA PHE A 598 3.31 6.81 18.77
C PHE A 598 3.18 7.25 20.23
N LEU A 599 3.83 6.56 21.17
CA LEU A 599 3.81 6.90 22.59
C LEU A 599 4.59 8.20 22.85
N SER A 600 4.11 8.98 23.83
CA SER A 600 4.85 10.15 24.32
C SER A 600 6.16 9.74 24.98
N LEU A 601 7.17 10.63 24.94
CA LEU A 601 8.52 10.35 25.44
C LEU A 601 8.54 9.78 26.87
N PRO A 602 7.76 10.29 27.85
CA PRO A 602 7.74 9.72 29.20
C PRO A 602 7.24 8.27 29.26
N LEU A 603 6.18 7.96 28.52
CA LEU A 603 5.61 6.60 28.47
C LEU A 603 6.54 5.64 27.70
N TYR A 604 7.10 6.11 26.59
CA TYR A 604 8.09 5.36 25.80
C TYR A 604 9.32 5.01 26.63
N LYS A 605 9.91 5.99 27.36
CA LYS A 605 11.05 5.77 28.26
C LYS A 605 10.74 4.73 29.33
N ARG A 606 9.59 4.83 29.99
CA ARG A 606 9.17 3.83 30.99
C ARG A 606 9.01 2.43 30.39
N LEU A 607 8.49 2.33 29.16
CA LEU A 607 8.37 1.05 28.45
C LEU A 607 9.74 0.44 28.13
N ILE A 608 10.67 1.22 27.57
CA ILE A 608 12.02 0.74 27.25
C ILE A 608 12.76 0.28 28.51
N LEU A 609 12.71 1.06 29.60
CA LEU A 609 13.31 0.65 30.89
C LEU A 609 12.67 -0.63 31.44
N ALA A 610 11.36 -0.81 31.30
CA ALA A 610 10.68 -2.04 31.70
C ALA A 610 11.14 -3.24 30.85
N MET A 611 11.32 -3.07 29.54
CA MET A 611 11.84 -4.11 28.64
C MET A 611 13.30 -4.47 28.95
N GLU A 612 14.14 -3.47 29.25
CA GLU A 612 15.52 -3.69 29.72
C GLU A 612 15.55 -4.52 31.00
N SER A 613 14.70 -4.18 31.98
CA SER A 613 14.63 -4.90 33.26
C SER A 613 14.17 -6.37 33.10
N LYS A 614 13.45 -6.68 32.02
CA LYS A 614 12.96 -8.02 31.69
C LYS A 614 13.91 -8.82 30.79
N GLY A 615 15.08 -8.28 30.47
CA GLY A 615 16.15 -8.99 29.76
C GLY A 615 16.07 -8.89 28.24
N MET A 616 15.40 -7.87 27.69
CA MET A 616 15.38 -7.65 26.24
C MET A 616 16.79 -7.44 25.68
N LYS A 617 17.07 -8.03 24.51
CA LYS A 617 18.37 -7.90 23.85
C LYS A 617 18.65 -6.42 23.50
N PRO A 618 19.85 -5.89 23.80
CA PRO A 618 20.18 -4.49 23.55
C PRO A 618 20.12 -4.12 22.06
N GLU A 619 20.35 -5.09 21.16
CA GLU A 619 20.20 -4.91 19.70
C GLU A 619 18.78 -4.48 19.32
N ILE A 620 17.76 -5.06 19.96
CA ILE A 620 16.36 -4.81 19.63
C ILE A 620 15.90 -3.50 20.28
N ILE A 621 16.35 -3.20 21.50
CA ILE A 621 16.11 -1.91 22.16
C ILE A 621 16.69 -0.77 21.31
N ALA A 622 17.95 -0.90 20.89
CA ALA A 622 18.59 0.10 20.04
C ALA A 622 17.84 0.29 18.71
N GLY A 623 17.38 -0.79 18.08
CA GLY A 623 16.56 -0.71 16.87
C GLY A 623 15.27 0.11 17.07
N SER A 624 14.55 -0.11 18.17
CA SER A 624 13.34 0.65 18.52
C SER A 624 13.65 2.13 18.79
N VAL A 625 14.69 2.41 19.58
CA VAL A 625 15.10 3.79 19.91
C VAL A 625 15.56 4.54 18.67
N MET A 626 16.28 3.89 17.76
CA MET A 626 16.66 4.45 16.46
C MET A 626 15.44 4.78 15.58
N PHE A 627 14.41 3.93 15.61
CA PHE A 627 13.15 4.16 14.90
C PHE A 627 12.40 5.37 15.48
N TYR A 628 12.29 5.45 16.81
CA TYR A 628 11.71 6.59 17.51
C TYR A 628 12.44 7.90 17.19
N ALA A 629 13.77 7.90 17.26
CA ALA A 629 14.60 9.06 16.98
C ALA A 629 14.41 9.61 15.56
N LYS A 630 14.37 8.73 14.53
CA LYS A 630 14.18 9.14 13.13
C LYS A 630 12.81 9.80 12.87
N ARG A 631 11.80 9.44 13.66
CA ARG A 631 10.45 9.99 13.54
C ARG A 631 10.35 11.41 14.08
N TYR A 632 10.98 11.68 15.23
CA TYR A 632 10.84 12.95 15.95
C TYR A 632 12.00 13.94 15.75
N LEU A 633 13.17 13.48 15.26
CA LEU A 633 14.33 14.33 14.97
C LEU A 633 14.52 14.50 13.45
N PRO A 634 14.07 15.61 12.84
CA PRO A 634 14.09 15.81 11.39
C PRO A 634 15.51 15.86 10.80
N GLY A 635 16.53 16.18 11.60
CA GLY A 635 17.94 16.21 11.18
C GLY A 635 18.52 14.85 10.80
N LEU A 636 17.94 13.74 11.27
CA LEU A 636 18.44 12.37 11.03
C LEU A 636 18.06 11.81 9.65
N SER A 637 17.09 12.43 8.96
CA SER A 637 16.49 11.92 7.72
C SER A 637 17.01 12.59 6.44
N ARG A 638 17.96 13.54 6.54
CA ARG A 638 18.36 14.39 5.40
C ARG A 638 19.30 13.76 4.36
N ASN A 639 19.88 12.58 4.61
CA ASN A 639 20.86 11.93 3.71
C ASN A 639 20.51 10.48 3.31
N SER A 640 19.24 10.17 3.11
CA SER A 640 18.84 8.96 2.37
C SER A 640 17.98 9.34 1.17
N SER A 641 18.46 9.01 -0.02
CA SER A 641 17.74 8.95 -1.29
C SER A 641 16.62 7.90 -1.23
N PHE A 642 15.62 8.12 -0.37
CA PHE A 642 14.36 7.39 -0.33
C PHE A 642 13.25 8.36 -0.67
N ARG A 643 13.21 8.77 -1.94
CA ARG A 643 12.10 9.52 -2.52
C ARG A 643 11.11 8.50 -3.11
N GLU A 644 10.52 7.69 -2.24
CA GLU A 644 9.33 6.90 -2.55
C GLU A 644 8.19 7.29 -1.59
N ASN A 645 7.25 8.07 -2.13
CA ASN A 645 5.83 8.14 -1.78
C ASN A 645 5.40 7.99 -0.31
N THR A 646 5.74 8.97 0.52
CA THR A 646 4.95 9.31 1.72
C THR A 646 4.24 10.66 1.58
N ASN A 647 3.50 10.83 0.48
CA ASN A 647 2.32 11.70 0.49
C ASN A 647 1.15 10.94 1.14
N ARG A 648 1.23 10.74 2.44
CA ARG A 648 0.08 10.49 3.31
C ARG A 648 0.29 11.26 4.60
N ILE A 649 -0.03 12.55 4.51
CA ILE A 649 -0.39 13.35 5.69
C ILE A 649 -1.50 12.57 6.39
N ALA A 650 -1.21 12.05 7.58
CA ALA A 650 -2.25 11.61 8.49
C ALA A 650 -3.07 12.85 8.90
N PRO A 651 -4.41 12.85 8.74
CA PRO A 651 -5.23 13.83 9.43
C PRO A 651 -5.26 13.43 10.91
N ASN A 652 -5.05 14.39 11.79
CA ASN A 652 -5.02 14.29 13.27
C ASN A 652 -3.64 14.09 13.90
N ALA A 653 -2.74 15.03 13.70
CA ALA A 653 -1.88 15.56 14.76
C ALA A 653 -1.42 16.96 14.34
N ALA A 654 -2.24 17.97 14.63
CA ALA A 654 -1.76 19.35 14.69
C ALA A 654 -0.89 19.50 15.94
N VAL A 655 0.30 18.93 15.93
CA VAL A 655 1.35 19.27 16.90
C VAL A 655 2.27 20.24 16.17
N SER A 656 2.27 21.48 16.63
CA SER A 656 3.28 22.50 16.31
C SER A 656 4.66 21.85 16.28
N ALA A 657 5.48 22.18 15.28
CA ALA A 657 6.87 21.71 15.23
C ALA A 657 7.52 21.91 16.62
N PRO A 658 8.06 20.85 17.25
CA PRO A 658 8.56 20.93 18.62
C PRO A 658 9.64 22.01 18.70
N SER A 659 9.68 22.75 19.81
CA SER A 659 10.67 23.81 19.97
C SER A 659 12.08 23.23 19.95
N GLU A 660 13.08 24.03 19.56
CA GLU A 660 14.48 23.58 19.58
C GLU A 660 14.92 23.09 20.97
N SER A 661 14.31 23.63 22.04
CA SER A 661 14.54 23.16 23.41
C SER A 661 14.00 21.76 23.66
N ASP A 662 12.77 21.47 23.19
CA ASP A 662 12.14 20.15 23.35
C ASP A 662 12.89 19.10 22.51
N GLN A 663 13.36 19.48 21.31
CA GLN A 663 14.18 18.62 20.47
C GLN A 663 15.53 18.29 21.11
N ARG A 664 16.14 19.25 21.82
CA ARG A 664 17.38 19.04 22.57
C ARG A 664 17.17 18.06 23.72
N GLU A 665 16.13 18.26 24.54
CA GLU A 665 15.81 17.36 25.66
C GLU A 665 15.54 15.94 25.16
N LEU A 666 14.74 15.81 24.09
CA LEU A 666 14.47 14.53 23.44
C LEU A 666 15.77 13.84 22.96
N LEU A 667 16.69 14.59 22.35
CA LEU A 667 17.96 14.05 21.88
C LEU A 667 18.81 13.52 23.04
N GLU A 668 18.91 14.28 24.13
CA GLU A 668 19.70 13.88 25.30
C GLU A 668 19.13 12.62 25.97
N GLU A 669 17.81 12.53 26.06
CA GLU A 669 17.12 11.33 26.55
C GLU A 669 17.33 10.11 25.64
N ILE A 670 17.29 10.29 24.32
CA ILE A 670 17.62 9.22 23.36
C ILE A 670 19.07 8.74 23.55
N VAL A 671 20.03 9.66 23.69
CA VAL A 671 21.45 9.31 23.92
C VAL A 671 21.62 8.53 25.23
N ALA A 672 20.85 8.86 26.27
CA ALA A 672 20.84 8.14 27.54
C ALA A 672 20.25 6.72 27.42
N MET A 673 19.21 6.53 26.60
CA MET A 673 18.57 5.22 26.38
C MET A 673 19.35 4.27 25.46
N LEU A 674 20.29 4.77 24.65
CA LEU A 674 21.03 3.91 23.71
C LEU A 674 22.07 3.02 24.44
N PRO A 675 22.15 1.70 24.13
CA PRO A 675 23.16 0.80 24.70
C PRO A 675 24.60 1.14 24.28
N MET A 676 25.57 1.05 25.21
CA MET A 676 27.00 1.33 24.96
C MET A 676 27.77 0.23 24.22
N LYS A 677 27.09 -0.85 23.80
CA LYS A 677 27.75 -2.02 23.18
C LYS A 677 28.09 -1.78 21.71
N LYS A 678 29.30 -2.18 21.30
CA LYS A 678 29.79 -2.13 19.91
C LYS A 678 28.92 -3.00 18.99
N GLY A 679 28.60 -2.52 17.78
CA GLY A 679 27.85 -3.25 16.76
C GLY A 679 26.33 -3.29 16.95
N VAL A 680 25.82 -2.69 18.04
CA VAL A 680 24.38 -2.59 18.32
C VAL A 680 23.74 -1.41 17.59
N THR A 681 24.45 -0.28 17.49
CA THR A 681 23.98 0.93 16.78
C THR A 681 24.87 1.16 15.57
N SER A 682 24.33 1.53 14.42
CA SER A 682 25.17 1.79 13.23
C SER A 682 25.98 3.08 13.39
N ALA A 683 27.25 3.09 12.94
CA ALA A 683 28.11 4.28 12.95
C ALA A 683 27.46 5.49 12.24
N LYS A 684 26.79 5.25 11.11
CA LYS A 684 26.04 6.27 10.35
C LYS A 684 24.98 6.99 11.18
N PHE A 685 24.20 6.24 11.97
CA PHE A 685 23.17 6.81 12.83
C PHE A 685 23.78 7.66 13.95
N LEU A 686 24.84 7.17 14.61
CA LEU A 686 25.52 7.93 15.67
C LEU A 686 26.16 9.22 15.15
N LEU A 687 26.77 9.20 13.97
CA LEU A 687 27.33 10.40 13.31
C LEU A 687 26.22 11.39 12.93
N GLY A 688 25.07 10.91 12.43
CA GLY A 688 23.89 11.73 12.21
C GLY A 688 23.35 12.36 13.50
N LEU A 689 23.35 11.61 14.61
CA LEU A 689 22.90 12.08 15.91
C LEU A 689 23.86 13.10 16.50
N LEU A 690 25.18 12.91 16.35
CA LEU A 690 26.20 13.87 16.75
C LEU A 690 26.08 15.19 15.98
N ARG A 691 25.88 15.13 14.65
CA ARG A 691 25.60 16.31 13.83
C ARG A 691 24.37 17.08 14.32
N THR A 692 23.28 16.36 14.63
CA THR A 692 22.05 16.95 15.17
C THR A 692 22.28 17.54 16.55
N ALA A 693 23.05 16.87 17.42
CA ALA A 693 23.42 17.34 18.75
C ALA A 693 24.25 18.64 18.70
N MET A 694 25.12 18.77 17.70
CA MET A 694 25.90 19.99 17.46
C MET A 694 25.02 21.16 17.01
N ILE A 695 24.04 20.91 16.12
CA ILE A 695 23.08 21.92 15.64
C ILE A 695 22.18 22.41 16.79
N LEU A 696 21.70 21.50 17.64
CA LEU A 696 20.80 21.82 18.76
C LEU A 696 21.53 22.29 20.03
N HIS A 697 22.86 22.46 19.97
CA HIS A 697 23.69 22.83 21.13
C HIS A 697 23.42 21.97 22.37
N ALA A 698 23.42 20.64 22.20
CA ALA A 698 23.26 19.67 23.28
C ALA A 698 24.44 19.73 24.28
N SER A 699 24.22 19.21 25.48
CA SER A 699 25.20 19.15 26.57
C SER A 699 26.54 18.53 26.13
N PRO A 700 27.68 19.04 26.64
CA PRO A 700 29.01 18.54 26.29
C PRO A 700 29.17 17.05 26.66
N SER A 701 28.55 16.60 27.76
CA SER A 701 28.51 15.20 28.17
C SER A 701 27.84 14.29 27.15
N SER A 702 26.76 14.76 26.51
CA SER A 702 26.04 13.98 25.48
C SER A 702 26.87 13.86 24.20
N ARG A 703 27.57 14.93 23.83
CA ARG A 703 28.50 14.95 22.68
C ARG A 703 29.69 14.02 22.89
N GLU A 704 30.35 14.10 24.05
CA GLU A 704 31.47 13.22 24.40
C GLU A 704 31.03 11.75 24.44
N ASN A 705 29.84 11.46 24.96
CA ASN A 705 29.27 10.11 24.97
C ASN A 705 29.07 9.59 23.53
N LEU A 706 28.55 10.41 22.62
CA LEU A 706 28.42 10.07 21.20
C LEU A 706 29.79 9.87 20.52
N GLU A 707 30.73 10.78 20.71
CA GLU A 707 32.10 10.69 20.16
C GLU A 707 32.79 9.39 20.61
N LYS A 708 32.65 9.02 21.89
CA LYS A 708 33.16 7.76 22.44
C LYS A 708 32.50 6.54 21.79
N ARG A 709 31.18 6.54 21.60
CA ARG A 709 30.46 5.43 20.94
C ARG A 709 30.84 5.28 19.48
N ILE A 710 30.98 6.39 18.75
CA ILE A 710 31.43 6.38 17.35
C ILE A 710 32.86 5.84 17.28
N GLY A 711 33.74 6.26 18.18
CA GLY A 711 35.11 5.76 18.28
C GLY A 711 35.19 4.25 18.48
N LEU A 712 34.25 3.61 19.17
CA LEU A 712 34.25 2.15 19.36
C LEU A 712 33.98 1.35 18.07
N GLN A 713 33.39 1.97 17.04
CA GLN A 713 32.94 1.30 15.80
C GLN A 713 33.26 2.13 14.54
N LEU A 714 34.34 2.89 14.60
CA LEU A 714 34.76 3.79 13.53
C LEU A 714 35.05 3.06 12.23
N GLU A 715 35.39 1.77 12.27
CA GLU A 715 35.64 0.94 11.09
C GLU A 715 34.42 0.73 10.19
N GLU A 716 33.20 0.95 10.70
CA GLU A 716 31.95 0.84 9.94
C GLU A 716 31.52 2.19 9.33
N ALA A 717 32.22 3.28 9.62
CA ALA A 717 31.85 4.62 9.16
C ALA A 717 32.23 4.84 7.69
N ALA A 718 31.35 5.56 6.98
CA ALA A 718 31.65 6.06 5.64
C ALA A 718 32.30 7.45 5.71
N LEU A 719 33.14 7.76 4.72
CA LEU A 719 33.83 9.05 4.61
C LEU A 719 32.86 10.24 4.65
N GLU A 720 31.77 10.16 3.89
CA GLU A 720 30.74 11.21 3.82
C GLU A 720 30.08 11.51 5.18
N ASP A 721 30.00 10.50 6.06
CA ASP A 721 29.38 10.64 7.37
C ASP A 721 30.32 11.28 8.41
N LEU A 722 31.64 11.24 8.18
CA LEU A 722 32.66 11.84 9.03
C LEU A 722 32.91 13.33 8.74
N LEU A 723 32.45 13.82 7.58
CA LEU A 723 32.51 15.24 7.20
C LEU A 723 31.50 16.07 8.00
N ILE A 724 31.84 16.46 9.22
CA ILE A 724 30.99 17.27 10.11
C ILE A 724 31.30 18.76 9.88
N PRO A 725 30.34 19.59 9.45
CA PRO A 725 30.57 21.02 9.24
C PRO A 725 30.92 21.74 10.55
N ASN A 726 31.85 22.70 10.48
CA ASN A 726 32.14 23.56 11.63
C ASN A 726 31.03 24.61 11.80
N LEU A 727 30.30 24.55 12.92
CA LEU A 727 29.18 25.44 13.25
C LEU A 727 29.60 26.62 14.16
N GLY A 728 30.90 26.76 14.46
CA GLY A 728 31.44 27.83 15.28
C GLY A 728 31.49 29.18 14.54
N TYR A 729 31.25 30.27 15.27
CA TYR A 729 31.29 31.65 14.74
C TYR A 729 32.71 32.12 14.33
N SER A 730 33.76 31.40 14.73
CA SER A 730 35.15 31.64 14.33
C SER A 730 35.54 30.70 13.19
N VAL A 731 35.60 31.23 11.96
CA VAL A 731 35.92 30.47 10.74
C VAL A 731 37.40 30.08 10.75
N GLU A 732 37.72 28.91 11.31
CA GLU A 732 39.08 28.36 11.24
C GLU A 732 39.24 27.24 10.20
N THR A 733 38.20 26.46 9.89
CA THR A 733 38.20 25.35 8.90
C THR A 733 36.76 25.03 8.48
N LEU A 734 36.57 24.46 7.29
CA LEU A 734 35.23 24.07 6.78
C LEU A 734 34.58 22.92 7.59
N TYR A 735 35.40 21.99 8.07
CA TYR A 735 34.98 20.82 8.85
C TYR A 735 35.54 20.85 10.27
N ASP A 736 34.82 20.26 11.23
CA ASP A 736 35.27 20.13 12.61
C ASP A 736 36.29 18.98 12.74
N ILE A 737 37.56 19.30 12.48
CA ILE A 737 38.69 18.37 12.55
C ILE A 737 38.96 17.92 13.99
N ASP A 738 38.72 18.81 14.96
CA ASP A 738 38.98 18.52 16.37
C ASP A 738 37.98 17.46 16.89
N CYS A 739 36.73 17.47 16.42
CA CYS A 739 35.75 16.40 16.65
C CYS A 739 36.22 15.05 16.11
N VAL A 740 36.70 15.00 14.86
CA VAL A 740 37.20 13.77 14.23
C VAL A 740 38.45 13.25 14.95
N GLN A 741 39.33 14.14 15.41
CA GLN A 741 40.49 13.78 16.22
C GLN A 741 40.06 13.13 17.54
N ARG A 742 39.09 13.69 18.28
CA ARG A 742 38.57 13.07 19.52
C ARG A 742 37.95 11.68 19.27
N ILE A 743 37.20 11.51 18.18
CA ILE A 743 36.64 10.21 17.78
C ILE A 743 37.76 9.19 17.52
N LEU A 744 38.81 9.60 16.80
CA LEU A 744 39.95 8.74 16.50
C LEU A 744 40.75 8.39 17.77
N ASP A 745 40.94 9.34 18.69
CA ASP A 745 41.61 9.10 19.97
C ASP A 745 40.85 8.05 20.81
N HIS A 746 39.51 8.09 20.79
CA HIS A 746 38.67 7.06 21.43
C HIS A 746 38.80 5.70 20.76
N PHE A 747 38.89 5.63 19.43
CA PHE A 747 39.15 4.38 18.69
C PHE A 747 40.51 3.79 19.08
N MET A 748 41.57 4.59 19.06
CA MET A 748 42.93 4.16 19.41
C MET A 748 43.06 3.73 20.87
N SER A 749 42.32 4.38 21.77
CA SER A 749 42.25 3.99 23.19
C SER A 749 41.53 2.65 23.40
N ALA A 750 40.57 2.31 22.53
CA ALA A 750 39.80 1.07 22.61
C ALA A 750 40.54 -0.13 22.00
N GLU A 751 41.38 0.08 20.98
CA GLU A 751 42.11 -0.98 20.27
C GLU A 751 43.47 -1.36 20.86
N GLN A 752 43.90 -0.79 22.01
CA GLN A 752 45.20 -1.17 22.58
C GLN A 752 45.28 -2.68 22.87
N PRO A 753 46.23 -3.41 22.26
CA PRO A 753 46.43 -4.82 22.56
C PRO A 753 46.93 -4.96 23.99
N SER A 754 46.33 -5.87 24.76
CA SER A 754 46.87 -6.30 26.05
C SER A 754 48.34 -6.72 25.85
N ALA A 755 49.24 -6.00 26.51
CA ALA A 755 50.68 -6.15 26.36
C ALA A 755 51.15 -7.62 26.50
N PRO A 756 51.98 -8.16 25.59
CA PRO A 756 52.68 -9.39 25.86
C PRO A 756 53.88 -9.10 26.76
N THR A 757 53.96 -9.90 27.82
CA THR A 757 55.04 -9.95 28.79
C THR A 757 56.30 -10.54 28.16
N SER A 758 57.45 -9.93 28.45
CA SER A 758 58.84 -10.44 28.30
C SER A 758 59.50 -10.47 26.90
N PRO A 759 60.76 -10.01 26.76
CA PRO A 759 61.52 -10.03 25.51
C PRO A 759 62.32 -11.34 25.38
N GLY A 760 62.08 -12.11 24.31
CA GLY A 760 62.83 -13.33 24.02
C GLY A 760 62.85 -13.68 22.54
N ILE A 761 63.98 -13.34 21.89
CA ILE A 761 64.63 -13.99 20.74
C ILE A 761 63.78 -14.24 19.48
N VAL A 762 64.15 -13.52 18.42
CA VAL A 762 63.62 -13.56 17.05
C VAL A 762 63.78 -14.95 16.43
N ASP A 763 62.67 -15.51 15.92
CA ASP A 763 62.69 -16.56 14.90
C ASP A 763 61.93 -16.05 13.66
N GLU A 764 62.65 -15.92 12.55
CA GLU A 764 62.16 -15.48 11.25
C GLU A 764 61.30 -16.60 10.63
N GLY A 765 60.00 -16.62 10.95
CA GLY A 765 59.10 -17.66 10.41
C GLY A 765 57.59 -17.39 10.43
N GLN A 766 57.11 -16.26 10.96
CA GLN A 766 55.66 -15.99 11.10
C GLN A 766 55.23 -14.71 10.37
N LEU A 767 55.07 -14.78 9.06
CA LEU A 767 54.35 -13.78 8.25
C LEU A 767 53.46 -14.46 7.22
N MET A 768 52.49 -15.24 7.69
CA MET A 768 51.29 -15.65 6.92
C MET A 768 50.28 -16.24 7.90
N GLY A 769 49.67 -15.36 8.69
CA GLY A 769 48.60 -15.71 9.62
C GLY A 769 47.81 -14.46 9.91
N SER A 770 46.63 -14.35 9.31
CA SER A 770 45.68 -13.26 9.50
C SER A 770 45.26 -13.16 10.97
N ASN A 771 45.88 -12.25 11.73
CA ASN A 771 45.36 -11.83 13.03
C ASN A 771 44.03 -11.07 12.78
N PRO A 772 42.90 -11.50 13.37
CA PRO A 772 41.60 -10.86 13.14
C PRO A 772 41.53 -9.40 13.63
N SER A 773 42.46 -8.95 14.49
CA SER A 773 42.53 -7.57 15.01
C SER A 773 43.07 -6.53 14.02
N LEU A 774 43.73 -6.93 12.93
CA LEU A 774 44.31 -5.96 11.98
C LEU A 774 43.27 -5.39 11.00
N LYS A 775 42.14 -6.07 10.78
CA LYS A 775 41.14 -5.64 9.80
C LYS A 775 40.47 -4.31 10.15
N PRO A 776 39.95 -4.08 11.38
CA PRO A 776 39.34 -2.80 11.75
C PRO A 776 40.33 -1.63 11.66
N MET A 777 41.53 -1.83 12.20
CA MET A 777 42.63 -0.85 12.15
C MET A 777 42.98 -0.45 10.70
N THR A 778 43.07 -1.39 9.76
CA THR A 778 43.29 -1.08 8.33
C THR A 778 42.11 -0.34 7.68
N MET A 779 40.87 -0.64 8.07
CA MET A 779 39.69 0.06 7.55
C MET A 779 39.66 1.52 8.04
N VAL A 780 39.94 1.75 9.32
CA VAL A 780 40.05 3.10 9.89
C VAL A 780 41.21 3.87 9.26
N ALA A 781 42.36 3.24 9.04
CA ALA A 781 43.48 3.89 8.35
C ALA A 781 43.09 4.41 6.95
N LYS A 782 42.39 3.58 6.16
CA LYS A 782 41.86 4.00 4.84
C LYS A 782 40.82 5.12 4.95
N LEU A 783 39.95 5.07 5.96
CA LEU A 783 38.93 6.08 6.19
C LEU A 783 39.55 7.45 6.50
N ILE A 784 40.55 7.48 7.39
CA ILE A 784 41.24 8.72 7.77
C ILE A 784 42.13 9.23 6.65
N ASP A 785 42.82 8.37 5.89
CA ASP A 785 43.57 8.79 4.70
C ASP A 785 42.62 9.43 3.65
N GLY A 786 41.41 8.87 3.50
CA GLY A 786 40.32 9.47 2.70
C GLY A 786 39.88 10.83 3.25
N TYR A 787 39.65 10.94 4.56
CA TYR A 787 39.27 12.18 5.23
C TYR A 787 40.34 13.27 5.09
N LEU A 788 41.60 12.93 5.30
CA LEU A 788 42.74 13.82 5.09
C LEU A 788 42.80 14.35 3.66
N ALA A 789 42.50 13.52 2.66
CA ALA A 789 42.44 13.95 1.27
C ALA A 789 41.30 14.94 0.99
N GLU A 790 40.14 14.81 1.66
CA GLU A 790 39.00 15.72 1.52
C GLU A 790 39.21 17.06 2.24
N VAL A 791 39.90 17.07 3.39
CA VAL A 791 40.19 18.32 4.13
C VAL A 791 41.46 19.02 3.63
N ALA A 792 42.36 18.30 2.93
CA ALA A 792 43.61 18.84 2.42
C ALA A 792 43.50 20.08 1.51
N PRO A 793 42.46 20.25 0.67
CA PRO A 793 42.28 21.47 -0.13
C PRO A 793 42.00 22.73 0.69
N ASP A 794 41.61 22.62 1.96
CA ASP A 794 41.29 23.77 2.82
C ASP A 794 42.56 24.56 3.17
N VAL A 795 42.68 25.76 2.62
CA VAL A 795 43.81 26.69 2.82
C VAL A 795 43.98 27.10 4.29
N THR A 796 42.93 26.99 5.09
CA THR A 796 42.96 27.36 6.51
C THR A 796 43.48 26.23 7.41
N LEU A 797 43.63 25.01 6.87
CA LEU A 797 44.15 23.86 7.59
C LEU A 797 45.66 23.97 7.83
N LYS A 798 46.04 24.20 9.09
CA LYS A 798 47.46 24.29 9.50
C LYS A 798 48.15 22.91 9.48
N LEU A 799 49.43 22.90 9.06
CA LEU A 799 50.28 21.71 8.98
C LEU A 799 50.30 20.85 10.26
N PRO A 800 50.41 21.41 11.49
CA PRO A 800 50.43 20.60 12.70
C PRO A 800 49.13 19.81 12.95
N LYS A 801 47.97 20.35 12.56
CA LYS A 801 46.69 19.64 12.68
C LYS A 801 46.61 18.48 11.68
N PHE A 802 47.05 18.70 10.44
CA PHE A 802 47.13 17.64 9.43
C PHE A 802 48.07 16.51 9.85
N GLN A 803 49.29 16.87 10.31
CA GLN A 803 50.28 15.91 10.79
C GLN A 803 49.80 15.18 12.05
N GLY A 804 49.18 15.89 12.99
CA GLY A 804 48.63 15.32 14.21
C GLY A 804 47.65 14.19 13.90
N LEU A 805 46.68 14.44 13.01
CA LEU A 805 45.67 13.44 12.66
C LEU A 805 46.27 12.23 11.91
N ALA A 806 47.19 12.47 10.98
CA ALA A 806 47.85 11.41 10.21
C ALA A 806 48.76 10.51 11.09
N ALA A 807 49.41 11.10 12.09
CA ALA A 807 50.38 10.43 12.97
C ALA A 807 49.73 9.58 14.07
N VAL A 808 48.44 9.78 14.37
CA VAL A 808 47.70 8.95 15.33
C VAL A 808 47.59 7.49 14.86
N ILE A 809 47.58 7.26 13.54
CA ILE A 809 47.47 5.92 12.93
C ILE A 809 48.85 5.27 12.77
N PRO A 810 49.10 4.08 13.36
CA PRO A 810 50.38 3.37 13.27
C PRO A 810 50.73 2.88 11.85
N ASP A 811 52.01 2.84 11.50
CA ASP A 811 52.49 2.42 10.17
C ASP A 811 52.06 1.00 9.74
N TYR A 812 51.91 0.06 10.67
CA TYR A 812 51.52 -1.33 10.34
C TYR A 812 50.07 -1.44 9.84
N SER A 813 49.22 -0.45 10.17
CA SER A 813 47.80 -0.43 9.82
C SER A 813 47.55 -0.22 8.32
N ARG A 814 48.48 0.47 7.63
CA ARG A 814 48.43 0.77 6.21
C ARG A 814 49.16 -0.33 5.42
N PRO A 815 48.44 -1.18 4.66
CA PRO A 815 49.08 -2.17 3.79
C PRO A 815 49.70 -1.50 2.56
N LEU A 816 49.02 -0.46 2.05
CA LEU A 816 49.48 0.41 0.97
C LEU A 816 49.34 1.87 1.42
N ASP A 817 50.33 2.69 1.07
CA ASP A 817 50.38 4.10 1.47
C ASP A 817 49.87 5.06 0.38
N ASP A 818 49.20 4.53 -0.64
CA ASP A 818 48.64 5.31 -1.76
C ASP A 818 47.63 6.36 -1.27
N GLY A 819 46.82 6.03 -0.26
CA GLY A 819 45.81 6.91 0.31
C GLY A 819 46.43 8.14 0.99
N ILE A 820 47.39 7.91 1.90
CA ILE A 820 48.13 8.99 2.56
C ILE A 820 48.99 9.78 1.58
N TYR A 821 49.60 9.13 0.57
CA TYR A 821 50.31 9.82 -0.50
C TYR A 821 49.40 10.79 -1.28
N ARG A 822 48.19 10.34 -1.65
CA ARG A 822 47.19 11.18 -2.32
C ARG A 822 46.81 12.38 -1.47
N ALA A 823 46.59 12.18 -0.17
CA ALA A 823 46.27 13.28 0.76
C ALA A 823 47.43 14.30 0.86
N ILE A 824 48.68 13.81 0.93
CA ILE A 824 49.89 14.66 0.95
C ILE A 824 50.02 15.45 -0.36
N ASP A 825 49.86 14.82 -1.52
CA ASP A 825 49.95 15.52 -2.82
C ASP A 825 48.88 16.62 -2.95
N ILE A 826 47.64 16.33 -2.55
CA ILE A 826 46.56 17.33 -2.54
C ILE A 826 46.91 18.49 -1.60
N TYR A 827 47.44 18.20 -0.39
CA TYR A 827 47.83 19.22 0.57
C TYR A 827 48.98 20.09 0.05
N LEU A 828 50.02 19.49 -0.53
CA LEU A 828 51.14 20.20 -1.17
C LEU A 828 50.67 21.07 -2.34
N LYS A 829 49.66 20.61 -3.09
CA LYS A 829 49.07 21.36 -4.20
C LYS A 829 48.27 22.57 -3.72
N SER A 830 47.53 22.47 -2.62
CA SER A 830 46.74 23.57 -2.05
C SER A 830 47.56 24.53 -1.18
N HIS A 831 48.72 24.10 -0.66
CA HIS A 831 49.60 24.86 0.24
C HIS A 831 51.01 25.13 -0.36
N PRO A 832 51.12 25.91 -1.45
CA PRO A 832 52.40 26.17 -2.11
C PRO A 832 53.42 26.93 -1.24
N TRP A 833 52.99 27.62 -0.19
CA TRP A 833 53.83 28.42 0.72
C TRP A 833 54.63 27.60 1.74
N LEU A 834 54.47 26.27 1.77
CA LEU A 834 55.25 25.39 2.65
C LEU A 834 56.74 25.40 2.30
N THR A 835 57.58 25.47 3.33
CA THR A 835 59.05 25.39 3.21
C THR A 835 59.51 23.97 2.84
N ASP A 836 60.69 23.83 2.26
CA ASP A 836 61.25 22.51 1.92
C ASP A 836 61.37 21.59 3.15
N SER A 837 61.69 22.14 4.32
CA SER A 837 61.71 21.39 5.58
C SER A 837 60.33 20.87 6.00
N GLU A 838 59.27 21.66 5.81
CA GLU A 838 57.90 21.25 6.11
C GLU A 838 57.39 20.19 5.13
N ARG A 839 57.75 20.32 3.85
CA ARG A 839 57.45 19.31 2.82
C ARG A 839 58.15 17.99 3.12
N GLU A 840 59.41 18.04 3.56
CA GLU A 840 60.12 16.84 4.02
C GLU A 840 59.47 16.22 5.25
N GLN A 841 59.07 17.02 6.25
CA GLN A 841 58.38 16.51 7.44
C GLN A 841 57.05 15.84 7.09
N LEU A 842 56.27 16.44 6.18
CA LEU A 842 55.01 15.88 5.70
C LEU A 842 55.22 14.55 4.96
N CYS A 843 56.23 14.46 4.09
CA CYS A 843 56.52 13.24 3.33
C CYS A 843 57.05 12.08 4.21
N ARG A 844 57.47 12.33 5.46
CA ARG A 844 57.85 11.25 6.40
C ARG A 844 56.68 10.41 6.87
N LEU A 845 55.44 10.89 6.71
CA LEU A 845 54.23 10.16 7.09
C LEU A 845 53.88 9.01 6.14
N MET A 846 54.55 8.92 4.98
CA MET A 846 54.39 7.82 4.04
C MET A 846 55.66 6.97 3.92
N ASN A 847 55.48 5.65 3.81
CA ASN A 847 56.51 4.69 3.50
C ASN A 847 56.51 4.38 2.00
N CYS A 848 57.52 4.88 1.29
CA CYS A 848 57.68 4.68 -0.16
C CYS A 848 57.74 3.21 -0.59
N GLN A 849 58.08 2.28 0.32
CA GLN A 849 58.08 0.83 0.03
C GLN A 849 56.68 0.24 -0.14
N LYS A 850 55.67 0.89 0.43
CA LYS A 850 54.28 0.45 0.45
C LYS A 850 53.42 1.10 -0.64
N LEU A 851 54.00 1.90 -1.52
CA LEU A 851 53.29 2.48 -2.64
C LEU A 851 52.99 1.43 -3.72
N SER A 852 51.85 1.53 -4.40
CA SER A 852 51.54 0.74 -5.60
C SER A 852 52.36 1.19 -6.80
N LEU A 853 52.36 0.39 -7.88
CA LEU A 853 53.05 0.75 -9.11
C LEU A 853 52.53 2.06 -9.68
N GLU A 854 51.21 2.25 -9.71
CA GLU A 854 50.56 3.48 -10.20
C GLU A 854 50.98 4.69 -9.35
N ALA A 855 50.90 4.58 -8.02
CA ALA A 855 51.31 5.65 -7.11
C ALA A 855 52.80 5.98 -7.24
N CYS A 856 53.67 4.99 -7.41
CA CYS A 856 55.10 5.19 -7.65
C CYS A 856 55.36 5.97 -8.95
N THR A 857 54.67 5.63 -10.05
CA THR A 857 54.84 6.35 -11.32
C THR A 857 54.40 7.81 -11.22
N HIS A 858 53.29 8.07 -10.53
CA HIS A 858 52.82 9.43 -10.28
C HIS A 858 53.80 10.19 -9.38
N ALA A 859 54.27 9.59 -8.29
CA ALA A 859 55.24 10.19 -7.39
C ALA A 859 56.58 10.49 -8.06
N ALA A 860 57.03 9.64 -8.98
CA ALA A 860 58.25 9.87 -9.76
C ALA A 860 58.17 11.10 -10.68
N GLN A 861 56.97 11.44 -11.15
CA GLN A 861 56.70 12.57 -12.04
C GLN A 861 56.27 13.84 -11.29
N ASN A 862 56.07 13.77 -9.98
CA ASN A 862 55.51 14.87 -9.20
C ASN A 862 56.59 15.87 -8.76
N GLU A 863 56.60 17.04 -9.41
CA GLU A 863 57.56 18.13 -9.13
C GLU A 863 57.41 18.77 -7.74
N ARG A 864 56.29 18.52 -7.02
CA ARG A 864 56.04 19.09 -5.68
C ARG A 864 56.74 18.32 -4.56
N LEU A 865 57.17 17.09 -4.83
CA LEU A 865 57.84 16.24 -3.85
C LEU A 865 59.33 16.60 -3.71
N PRO A 866 59.92 16.53 -2.51
CA PRO A 866 61.36 16.69 -2.34
C PRO A 866 62.14 15.62 -3.15
N LEU A 867 63.24 16.02 -3.79
CA LEU A 867 64.08 15.13 -4.63
C LEU A 867 64.48 13.82 -3.91
N ARG A 868 64.73 13.90 -2.60
CA ARG A 868 65.08 12.74 -1.76
C ARG A 868 64.00 11.66 -1.79
N VAL A 869 62.72 12.06 -1.79
CA VAL A 869 61.57 11.14 -1.80
C VAL A 869 61.42 10.50 -3.17
N VAL A 870 61.55 11.30 -4.25
CA VAL A 870 61.48 10.82 -5.64
C VAL A 870 62.52 9.72 -5.92
N VAL A 871 63.76 9.92 -5.47
CA VAL A 871 64.82 8.91 -5.58
C VAL A 871 64.50 7.63 -4.80
N GLN A 872 63.91 7.75 -3.61
CA GLN A 872 63.50 6.59 -2.81
C GLN A 872 62.40 5.76 -3.50
N VAL A 873 61.42 6.41 -4.12
CA VAL A 873 60.35 5.74 -4.87
C VAL A 873 60.92 4.94 -6.06
N LEU A 874 61.79 5.56 -6.86
CA LEU A 874 62.43 4.90 -8.02
C LEU A 874 63.28 3.69 -7.61
N PHE A 875 63.99 3.79 -6.48
CA PHE A 875 64.80 2.70 -5.95
C PHE A 875 63.95 1.45 -5.61
N PHE A 876 62.79 1.62 -4.98
CA PHE A 876 61.93 0.48 -4.61
C PHE A 876 61.17 -0.12 -5.79
N GLU A 877 60.86 0.67 -6.81
CA GLU A 877 60.24 0.19 -8.06
C GLU A 877 61.19 -0.76 -8.82
N GLN A 878 62.47 -0.39 -8.94
CA GLN A 878 63.51 -1.27 -9.50
C GLN A 878 63.67 -2.58 -8.72
N LEU A 879 63.58 -2.53 -7.38
CA LEU A 879 63.69 -3.71 -6.51
C LEU A 879 62.53 -4.69 -6.73
N ARG A 880 61.30 -4.19 -6.91
CA ARG A 880 60.10 -5.02 -7.16
C ARG A 880 60.13 -5.70 -8.53
N LEU A 881 60.49 -4.97 -9.60
CA LEU A 881 60.62 -5.54 -10.95
C LEU A 881 61.61 -6.71 -10.97
N ARG A 882 62.75 -6.55 -10.29
CA ARG A 882 63.76 -7.61 -10.18
C ARG A 882 63.22 -8.87 -9.48
N THR A 883 62.34 -8.70 -8.51
CA THR A 883 61.78 -9.81 -7.70
C THR A 883 60.68 -10.56 -8.46
N SER A 884 59.80 -9.87 -9.18
CA SER A 884 58.73 -10.49 -9.99
C SER A 884 59.25 -11.26 -11.20
N ILE A 885 60.33 -10.78 -11.83
CA ILE A 885 60.99 -11.50 -12.92
C ILE A 885 61.54 -12.84 -12.41
N ALA A 886 62.09 -12.87 -11.20
CA ALA A 886 62.63 -14.08 -10.61
C ALA A 886 61.53 -15.13 -10.29
N SER A 887 60.32 -14.74 -9.90
CA SER A 887 59.24 -15.67 -9.54
C SER A 887 58.56 -16.34 -10.75
N TRP A 888 58.47 -15.67 -11.90
CA TRP A 888 57.87 -16.22 -13.13
C TRP A 888 58.62 -17.46 -13.66
N PHE A 889 59.95 -17.50 -13.49
CA PHE A 889 60.76 -18.63 -13.95
C PHE A 889 60.47 -19.94 -13.20
N PHE A 890 59.93 -19.90 -11.97
CA PHE A 890 59.68 -21.10 -11.17
C PHE A 890 58.29 -21.74 -11.38
N VAL A 891 57.34 -21.07 -12.06
CA VAL A 891 55.96 -21.56 -12.23
C VAL A 891 55.76 -22.39 -13.51
N SER A 892 56.65 -22.24 -14.50
CA SER A 892 56.46 -22.82 -15.85
C SER A 892 56.84 -24.30 -15.99
N GLU A 893 57.48 -24.93 -15.00
CA GLU A 893 57.97 -26.32 -15.10
C GLU A 893 56.97 -27.40 -14.60
N ASN A 894 55.83 -27.06 -14.01
CA ASN A 894 54.97 -28.02 -13.30
C ASN A 894 53.70 -28.51 -14.06
N MET A 895 53.61 -28.40 -15.39
CA MET A 895 52.39 -28.75 -16.15
C MET A 895 52.41 -30.10 -16.91
N GLU A 896 53.41 -30.96 -16.73
CA GLU A 896 53.48 -32.30 -17.37
C GLU A 896 53.53 -33.45 -16.35
N ASN A 897 52.43 -33.71 -15.61
CA ASN A 897 52.12 -35.05 -15.07
C ASN A 897 50.75 -35.11 -14.34
N PRO A 898 49.79 -35.96 -14.75
CA PRO A 898 48.52 -36.12 -14.05
C PRO A 898 48.48 -37.44 -13.24
N HIS A 899 49.02 -37.45 -12.02
CA HIS A 899 48.73 -38.48 -11.00
C HIS A 899 48.78 -37.90 -9.56
N ALA A 900 47.63 -37.38 -9.08
CA ALA A 900 47.14 -37.16 -7.70
C ALA A 900 48.00 -36.37 -6.65
N PRO A 901 47.43 -35.83 -5.53
CA PRO A 901 46.10 -35.22 -5.30
C PRO A 901 46.14 -33.83 -4.59
N HIS A 902 44.96 -33.17 -4.55
CA HIS A 902 44.50 -32.10 -3.64
C HIS A 902 45.02 -30.64 -3.77
N GLY A 903 44.05 -29.72 -3.84
CA GLY A 903 44.25 -28.30 -3.53
C GLY A 903 43.16 -27.40 -4.12
N ASN A 904 42.00 -27.35 -3.48
CA ASN A 904 40.87 -26.47 -3.83
C ASN A 904 41.31 -25.01 -4.03
N LEU A 905 41.15 -24.49 -5.24
CA LEU A 905 41.12 -23.06 -5.56
C LEU A 905 39.71 -22.73 -6.06
N MET A 906 38.81 -22.50 -5.11
CA MET A 906 37.49 -21.93 -5.35
C MET A 906 37.65 -20.42 -5.55
N LEU A 907 37.54 -19.97 -6.79
CA LEU A 907 37.28 -18.58 -7.13
C LEU A 907 35.76 -18.36 -6.96
N GLN A 908 35.38 -17.60 -5.93
CA GLN A 908 34.02 -17.09 -5.75
C GLN A 908 33.64 -16.22 -6.96
N LYS A 909 32.56 -16.60 -7.66
CA LYS A 909 31.84 -15.71 -8.57
C LYS A 909 30.42 -15.55 -8.03
N ASN A 910 30.09 -14.33 -7.64
CA ASN A 910 28.75 -13.93 -7.24
C ASN A 910 27.83 -13.82 -8.46
N THR A 911 26.56 -14.09 -8.16
CA THR A 911 25.35 -14.26 -8.96
C THR A 911 24.92 -13.03 -9.77
N ASP A 912 24.36 -13.23 -10.98
CA ASP A 912 22.97 -12.88 -11.36
C ASP A 912 22.76 -12.79 -12.89
N GLY A 913 21.69 -13.46 -13.37
CA GLY A 913 20.96 -13.12 -14.61
C GLY A 913 21.31 -13.87 -15.91
N GLU A 914 20.76 -15.07 -16.11
CA GLU A 914 20.71 -15.74 -17.42
C GLU A 914 19.36 -15.51 -18.11
N ILE A 915 19.37 -14.75 -19.22
CA ILE A 915 18.50 -14.93 -20.38
C ILE A 915 19.42 -14.95 -21.60
N THR A 916 19.14 -15.88 -22.53
CA THR A 916 19.70 -16.05 -23.89
C THR A 916 21.14 -16.58 -24.00
N GLN A 917 21.27 -17.91 -24.01
CA GLN A 917 22.38 -18.63 -24.66
C GLN A 917 22.04 -18.82 -26.15
N GLU A 918 22.73 -18.08 -27.01
CA GLU A 918 23.28 -18.55 -28.28
C GLU A 918 24.29 -17.47 -28.74
N LEU A 919 25.51 -17.91 -29.11
CA LEU A 919 26.67 -17.13 -29.63
C LEU A 919 27.71 -16.62 -28.60
N GLN A 920 28.57 -17.50 -28.05
CA GLN A 920 29.92 -17.09 -27.61
C GLN A 920 30.92 -18.25 -27.52
N GLU A 921 31.26 -18.90 -28.64
CA GLU A 921 32.48 -19.72 -28.78
C GLU A 921 33.57 -19.04 -29.64
N ASP A 922 33.27 -17.91 -30.29
CA ASP A 922 34.23 -17.22 -31.17
C ASP A 922 35.08 -16.12 -30.47
N ASP A 923 34.79 -15.78 -29.21
CA ASP A 923 35.41 -14.63 -28.53
C ASP A 923 36.66 -14.99 -27.69
N LEU A 924 36.88 -16.29 -27.41
CA LEU A 924 38.05 -16.76 -26.63
C LEU A 924 39.30 -16.96 -27.50
N LEU A 925 39.13 -17.37 -28.77
CA LEU A 925 40.22 -17.51 -29.73
C LEU A 925 40.76 -16.13 -30.18
N LEU A 926 39.88 -15.15 -30.37
CA LEU A 926 40.27 -13.78 -30.72
C LEU A 926 41.11 -13.09 -29.62
N SER A 927 40.81 -13.36 -28.34
CA SER A 927 41.56 -12.80 -27.20
C SER A 927 42.99 -13.37 -27.10
N THR A 928 43.18 -14.66 -27.40
CA THR A 928 44.51 -15.28 -27.40
C THR A 928 45.41 -14.79 -28.54
N ASP A 929 44.83 -14.48 -29.71
CA ASP A 929 45.59 -13.94 -30.84
C ASP A 929 45.92 -12.45 -30.66
N GLN A 930 45.03 -11.66 -30.03
CA GLN A 930 45.30 -10.28 -29.65
C GLN A 930 46.41 -10.17 -28.59
N MET A 931 46.46 -11.09 -27.61
CA MET A 931 47.56 -11.13 -26.62
C MET A 931 48.88 -11.57 -27.23
N ARG A 932 48.88 -12.54 -28.15
CA ARG A 932 50.08 -12.94 -28.90
C ARG A 932 50.64 -11.79 -29.74
N GLN A 933 49.76 -11.00 -30.35
CA GLN A 933 50.15 -9.83 -31.15
C GLN A 933 50.76 -8.73 -30.27
N ARG A 934 50.20 -8.47 -29.08
CA ARG A 934 50.76 -7.50 -28.11
C ARG A 934 52.11 -7.92 -27.54
N VAL A 935 52.30 -9.21 -27.24
CA VAL A 935 53.59 -9.74 -26.79
C VAL A 935 54.64 -9.59 -27.89
N SER A 936 54.27 -9.83 -29.16
CA SER A 936 55.18 -9.60 -30.29
C SER A 936 55.53 -8.12 -30.49
N GLU A 937 54.59 -7.20 -30.27
CA GLU A 937 54.86 -5.75 -30.30
C GLU A 937 55.81 -5.34 -29.17
N LEU A 938 55.57 -5.81 -27.94
CA LEU A 938 56.43 -5.52 -26.80
C LEU A 938 57.82 -6.16 -26.91
N GLU A 939 57.95 -7.36 -27.50
CA GLU A 939 59.26 -7.95 -27.82
C GLU A 939 60.00 -7.12 -28.88
N LYS A 940 59.28 -6.54 -29.83
CA LYS A 940 59.84 -5.66 -30.87
C LYS A 940 60.28 -4.31 -30.28
N GLU A 941 59.50 -3.75 -29.36
CA GLU A 941 59.86 -2.55 -28.60
C GLU A 941 61.02 -2.81 -27.65
N CYS A 942 61.05 -3.95 -26.94
CA CYS A 942 62.15 -4.35 -26.08
C CYS A 942 63.42 -4.64 -26.90
N SER A 943 63.28 -5.16 -28.11
CA SER A 943 64.38 -5.29 -29.08
C SER A 943 64.86 -3.94 -29.60
N SER A 944 63.95 -2.99 -29.84
CA SER A 944 64.27 -1.60 -30.21
C SER A 944 65.02 -0.89 -29.09
N MET A 945 64.52 -1.00 -27.86
CA MET A 945 65.13 -0.41 -26.66
C MET A 945 66.47 -1.09 -26.34
N LYS A 946 66.61 -2.41 -26.53
CA LYS A 946 67.90 -3.12 -26.45
C LYS A 946 68.86 -2.68 -27.56
N GLN A 947 68.38 -2.36 -28.75
CA GLN A 947 69.19 -1.77 -29.83
C GLN A 947 69.58 -0.31 -29.52
N GLU A 948 68.73 0.49 -28.86
CA GLU A 948 69.07 1.83 -28.39
C GLU A 948 70.07 1.79 -27.22
N ILE A 949 69.90 0.86 -26.28
CA ILE A 949 70.85 0.61 -25.18
C ILE A 949 72.17 0.05 -25.73
N GLN A 950 72.16 -0.76 -26.80
CA GLN A 950 73.37 -1.19 -27.50
C GLN A 950 74.01 -0.08 -28.34
N LYS A 951 73.23 0.88 -28.87
CA LYS A 951 73.73 2.11 -29.50
C LYS A 951 74.34 3.06 -28.47
N LEU A 952 73.84 3.06 -27.23
CA LEU A 952 74.43 3.74 -26.07
C LEU A 952 75.58 2.94 -25.42
N GLY A 953 75.78 1.68 -25.83
CA GLY A 953 76.63 0.69 -25.14
C GLY A 953 77.83 0.13 -25.92
N LYS A 954 78.22 0.67 -27.09
CA LYS A 954 79.53 0.37 -27.70
C LYS A 954 80.36 1.64 -27.93
N PRO A 955 81.53 1.77 -27.28
CA PRO A 955 82.48 2.84 -27.59
C PRO A 955 83.33 2.40 -28.80
N LYS A 956 83.49 3.25 -29.81
CA LYS A 956 84.59 3.16 -30.80
C LYS A 956 84.66 4.48 -31.59
N ASN A 957 85.52 5.41 -31.22
CA ASN A 957 86.97 5.51 -31.52
C ASN A 957 87.30 5.73 -33.00
N SER A 958 87.45 7.01 -33.36
CA SER A 958 88.43 7.55 -34.33
C SER A 958 89.36 8.45 -33.52
N TRP A 959 90.49 7.91 -33.07
CA TRP A 959 91.84 8.14 -33.61
C TRP A 959 92.51 9.44 -33.13
N SER A 960 93.30 9.28 -32.06
CA SER A 960 94.59 9.94 -31.97
C SER A 960 95.51 9.41 -33.08
N PHE A 961 96.28 10.27 -33.75
CA PHE A 961 97.73 10.08 -33.99
C PHE A 961 98.29 11.24 -34.82
N PHE A 962 98.96 12.18 -34.14
CA PHE A 962 100.23 12.74 -34.58
C PHE A 962 101.03 13.17 -33.35
N SER A 963 102.03 12.39 -32.98
CA SER A 963 103.38 12.92 -32.84
C SER A 963 104.37 11.77 -33.05
N LYS A 964 105.11 11.86 -34.16
CA LYS A 964 106.29 11.03 -34.41
C LYS A 964 107.39 11.54 -33.48
N LYS A 965 108.07 10.66 -32.78
CA LYS A 965 109.39 10.10 -33.20
C LYS A 965 110.04 9.44 -31.99
N PHE A 966 110.45 8.19 -32.21
CA PHE A 966 111.29 7.37 -31.35
C PHE A 966 112.47 8.15 -30.77
N GLY A 967 112.95 7.85 -29.57
CA GLY A 967 112.59 6.75 -28.69
C GLY A 967 113.64 6.56 -27.59
N PHE A 968 113.30 5.65 -26.68
CA PHE A 968 114.14 4.97 -25.69
C PHE A 968 115.03 5.87 -24.80
N GLY A 969 114.85 5.93 -23.50
CA GLY A 969 114.03 5.13 -22.62
C GLY A 969 114.52 5.30 -21.19
N SER A 970 113.60 5.08 -20.26
CA SER A 970 113.79 4.97 -18.83
C SER A 970 113.78 6.25 -18.00
N LYS A 971 112.84 6.18 -17.04
CA LYS A 971 112.90 6.67 -15.66
C LYS A 971 112.49 8.12 -15.36
N SER A 972 111.29 8.15 -14.76
CA SER A 972 111.06 8.56 -13.37
C SER A 972 110.28 9.85 -13.17
N GLN A 973 109.49 9.75 -12.11
CA GLN A 973 108.98 10.78 -11.22
C GLN A 973 107.72 11.57 -11.59
N HIS A 974 106.80 11.38 -10.64
CA HIS A 974 105.92 12.33 -9.99
C HIS A 974 104.70 12.89 -10.72
N GLN A 975 103.60 12.57 -10.01
CA GLN A 975 102.28 13.19 -9.88
C GLN A 975 101.32 13.02 -11.04
#